data_AF-A0AA35Q7C4-F1
#
_entry.id   AF-A0AA35Q7C4-F1
#
_cell.length_a   1.000
_cell.length_b   1.000
_cell.length_c   1.000
_cell.angle_alpha   90.00
_cell.angle_beta   90.00
_cell.angle_gamma   90.00
#
_symmetry.space_group_name_H-M   'P 1'
#
loop_
_entity.id
_entity.type
_entity.pdbx_description
1 polymer ?
#
loop_
_entity_poly.entity_id
_entity_poly.type
_entity_poly.pdbx_seq_one_letter_code
_entity_poly.pdbx_strand_id
1 'polypeptide(L)'
;MNSPSASLLSLKTAKPYQFRFDPTRTALIIIDVQRDFVDPNGFGSIQCGDDEVFASVRNVVPVIRKVLDTARALGLHVVHTREGHKPDLSDLSSSKKERQMNAPNGHHGTGIGDQGPMGRLLVRGEFGHDIVDELKPLPGEVVIDKPGKGSFWATNLHRTLMAHGVSHLILCGVTTECCVTTTAREANDRGFECCILRDGTGGFNPAFVENSLDMISSYDGLFGFTAESEEFVALGPALIADVTTPPITPPDISNVNLDLASLQQLYKGRVFHPSDVMQSVLGRIKDYEQTNPNVWIHLRSEEEIMADAEALKQRYSEMPTKELPLLYGVPFAVKDNIDVAHLPTTAACQEYKYVPTESAPVISLLIAAGAILIGKTNMDQLATGLSGCRSPFGTLRSVHGSGRISGGSSSGSGVAVAAKLVSFSLGTDTAGSGRVPAALNGIVGFKPTKGTISARGVVPACRSLDTVSIFAQTAQDAREVWHILDQPDDNDAFSKDPNTLPLLLSDYRGVSGNFTFCTPPESALKSVLPEYRRCFDVAITAMESISAKKGTCLSDETYEPFNMATELLYKGTLVQERIASIGYEFLSQNMEKLHPTIKTLFQDVFNRNEPAWKVFKDQALQTGATRKAERLFGMGHLRDVSDAFDVLVVPTVGCHPTIEEMEAEPLVLNAQLGTFTHFANVLDLCAISVPFGWTDGGLPFGLSLIGGRGMDGRLLDIARMIEAKMDKK
;
A
#
# COMPACT_ATOMS: atom_id res chain seq x y z
N MET A 1 11.10 -26.87 -10.17
CA MET A 1 10.61 -27.18 -8.81
C MET A 1 9.80 -26.00 -8.30
N ASN A 2 8.71 -26.27 -7.58
CA ASN A 2 7.80 -25.24 -7.07
C ASN A 2 8.57 -24.23 -6.21
N SER A 3 8.11 -22.98 -6.18
CA SER A 3 8.46 -22.06 -5.08
C SER A 3 8.25 -22.81 -3.77
N PRO A 4 9.00 -22.58 -2.69
CA PRO A 4 8.55 -23.09 -1.40
C PRO A 4 7.15 -22.50 -1.17
N SER A 5 6.09 -23.26 -1.47
CA SER A 5 4.78 -22.91 -0.97
C SER A 5 4.95 -23.10 0.51
N ALA A 6 4.73 -22.07 1.32
CA ALA A 6 4.56 -22.27 2.75
C ALA A 6 3.65 -23.50 2.91
N SER A 7 4.14 -24.51 3.63
CA SER A 7 3.37 -25.73 3.81
C SER A 7 2.04 -25.34 4.44
N LEU A 8 0.92 -25.65 3.78
CA LEU A 8 -0.40 -25.38 4.33
C LEU A 8 -0.47 -25.96 5.75
N LEU A 9 -0.78 -25.10 6.71
CA LEU A 9 -1.01 -25.49 8.10
C LEU A 9 -2.46 -25.95 8.23
N SER A 10 -2.75 -26.71 9.29
CA SER A 10 -4.09 -27.24 9.49
C SER A 10 -4.48 -27.40 10.95
N LEU A 11 -5.73 -27.09 11.26
CA LEU A 11 -6.40 -27.46 12.50
C LEU A 11 -7.29 -28.67 12.20
N LYS A 12 -6.80 -29.88 12.51
CA LYS A 12 -7.41 -31.18 12.21
C LYS A 12 -8.70 -31.40 12.98
N THR A 13 -8.81 -30.86 14.20
CA THR A 13 -9.99 -31.05 15.06
C THR A 13 -11.04 -29.95 14.89
N ALA A 14 -10.79 -28.99 14.00
CA ALA A 14 -11.76 -27.96 13.67
C ALA A 14 -13.10 -28.56 13.21
N LYS A 15 -14.19 -27.90 13.58
CA LYS A 15 -15.54 -28.19 13.13
C LYS A 15 -15.95 -27.18 12.05
N PRO A 16 -16.73 -27.60 11.04
CA PRO A 16 -17.30 -28.95 10.84
C PRO A 16 -16.28 -30.02 10.39
N TYR A 17 -15.15 -29.60 9.84
CA TYR A 17 -14.04 -30.45 9.41
C TYR A 17 -12.73 -29.66 9.46
N GLN A 18 -11.61 -30.31 9.14
CA GLN A 18 -10.27 -29.72 9.18
C GLN A 18 -10.20 -28.35 8.48
N PHE A 19 -9.75 -27.33 9.21
CA PHE A 19 -9.46 -26.01 8.67
C PHE A 19 -8.02 -25.98 8.17
N ARG A 20 -7.79 -25.59 6.89
CA ARG A 20 -6.46 -25.49 6.28
C ARG A 20 -6.19 -24.06 5.86
N PHE A 21 -4.98 -23.57 6.09
CA PHE A 21 -4.64 -22.18 5.78
C PHE A 21 -3.15 -22.02 5.43
N ASP A 22 -2.85 -20.97 4.67
CA ASP A 22 -1.48 -20.52 4.38
C ASP A 22 -1.13 -19.38 5.36
N PRO A 23 -0.10 -19.52 6.22
CA PRO A 23 0.25 -18.50 7.20
C PRO A 23 0.54 -17.13 6.54
N THR A 24 1.08 -17.10 5.32
CA THR A 24 1.39 -15.85 4.59
C THR A 24 0.15 -15.11 4.07
N ARG A 25 -1.02 -15.76 4.13
CA ARG A 25 -2.32 -15.22 3.71
C ARG A 25 -3.36 -15.30 4.83
N THR A 26 -2.91 -15.41 6.07
CA THR A 26 -3.77 -15.54 7.24
C THR A 26 -3.56 -14.37 8.17
N ALA A 27 -4.65 -13.84 8.72
CA ALA A 27 -4.60 -12.87 9.80
C ALA A 27 -5.23 -13.45 11.09
N LEU A 28 -4.63 -13.11 12.23
CA LEU A 28 -5.27 -13.20 13.53
C LEU A 28 -6.03 -11.89 13.78
N ILE A 29 -7.33 -11.99 14.09
CA ILE A 29 -8.13 -10.87 14.57
C ILE A 29 -8.47 -11.09 16.05
N ILE A 30 -8.00 -10.18 16.90
CA ILE A 30 -8.30 -10.14 18.34
C ILE A 30 -9.36 -9.07 18.58
N ILE A 31 -10.54 -9.50 19.01
CA ILE A 31 -11.73 -8.65 19.05
C ILE A 31 -12.02 -8.15 20.46
N ASP A 32 -12.00 -6.82 20.61
CA ASP A 32 -12.57 -6.07 21.73
C ASP A 32 -12.04 -6.43 23.12
N VAL A 33 -10.80 -6.91 23.23
CA VAL A 33 -10.12 -7.19 24.52
C VAL A 33 -9.60 -5.93 25.22
N GLN A 34 -10.37 -4.85 25.13
CA GLN A 34 -10.12 -3.58 25.82
C GLN A 34 -10.56 -3.66 27.28
N ARG A 35 -9.96 -2.83 28.13
CA ARG A 35 -10.23 -2.78 29.58
C ARG A 35 -11.72 -2.63 29.87
N ASP A 36 -12.41 -1.84 29.07
CA ASP A 36 -13.85 -1.64 29.17
C ASP A 36 -14.63 -2.95 29.08
N PHE A 37 -14.17 -3.99 28.39
CA PHE A 37 -14.89 -5.26 28.32
C PHE A 37 -14.39 -6.33 29.29
N VAL A 38 -13.14 -6.25 29.76
CA VAL A 38 -12.50 -7.39 30.46
C VAL A 38 -11.97 -7.05 31.85
N ASP A 39 -11.77 -5.78 32.19
CA ASP A 39 -11.34 -5.35 33.52
C ASP A 39 -12.54 -4.86 34.37
N PRO A 40 -12.52 -5.07 35.70
CA PRO A 40 -13.58 -4.59 36.58
C PRO A 40 -13.80 -3.08 36.49
N ASN A 41 -15.03 -2.64 36.70
CA ASN A 41 -15.48 -1.25 36.56
C ASN A 41 -15.54 -0.74 35.11
N GLY A 42 -15.31 -1.61 34.13
CA GLY A 42 -15.51 -1.33 32.72
C GLY A 42 -16.97 -1.48 32.27
N PHE A 43 -17.22 -1.09 31.03
CA PHE A 43 -18.50 -1.30 30.36
C PHE A 43 -19.04 -2.73 30.49
N GLY A 44 -18.22 -3.76 30.27
CA GLY A 44 -18.59 -5.17 30.34
C GLY A 44 -19.01 -5.61 31.74
N SER A 45 -18.30 -5.19 32.79
CA SER A 45 -18.67 -5.53 34.17
C SER A 45 -19.98 -4.86 34.57
N ILE A 46 -20.15 -3.60 34.15
CA ILE A 46 -21.41 -2.88 34.31
C ILE A 46 -22.50 -3.68 33.59
N GLN A 47 -22.35 -3.96 32.29
CA GLN A 47 -23.35 -4.65 31.47
C GLN A 47 -23.74 -6.04 31.96
N CYS A 48 -22.78 -6.83 32.44
CA CYS A 48 -22.99 -8.19 32.89
C CYS A 48 -23.86 -8.26 34.16
N GLY A 49 -23.61 -7.38 35.13
CA GLY A 49 -24.35 -7.34 36.40
C GLY A 49 -24.14 -8.56 37.31
N ASP A 50 -23.25 -9.48 36.95
CA ASP A 50 -22.89 -10.71 37.68
C ASP A 50 -21.36 -10.85 37.70
N ASP A 51 -20.77 -10.76 38.89
CA ASP A 51 -19.32 -10.74 39.08
C ASP A 51 -18.66 -12.09 38.74
N GLU A 52 -19.34 -13.22 38.99
CA GLU A 52 -18.79 -14.55 38.70
C GLU A 52 -18.75 -14.79 37.18
N VAL A 53 -19.83 -14.45 36.48
CA VAL A 53 -19.90 -14.54 35.02
C VAL A 53 -18.89 -13.57 34.39
N PHE A 54 -18.80 -12.33 34.88
CA PHE A 54 -17.83 -11.36 34.36
C PHE A 54 -16.38 -11.82 34.57
N ALA A 55 -16.04 -12.34 35.75
CA ALA A 55 -14.71 -12.88 36.03
C ALA A 55 -14.32 -14.00 35.05
N SER A 56 -15.30 -14.80 34.61
CA SER A 56 -15.06 -15.84 33.60
C SER A 56 -14.64 -15.29 32.23
N VAL A 57 -15.10 -14.08 31.84
CA VAL A 57 -14.73 -13.44 30.57
C VAL A 57 -13.25 -13.08 30.55
N ARG A 58 -12.67 -12.65 31.68
CA ARG A 58 -11.25 -12.31 31.77
C ARG A 58 -10.32 -13.51 31.55
N ASN A 59 -10.82 -14.74 31.75
CA ASN A 59 -10.04 -15.98 31.58
C ASN A 59 -9.62 -16.26 30.14
N VAL A 60 -10.18 -15.56 29.14
CA VAL A 60 -9.76 -15.70 27.74
C VAL A 60 -8.41 -15.03 27.48
N VAL A 61 -8.01 -14.02 28.26
CA VAL A 61 -6.80 -13.22 27.99
C VAL A 61 -5.52 -14.06 28.00
N PRO A 62 -5.26 -14.95 28.98
CA PRO A 62 -4.10 -15.84 28.94
C PRO A 62 -4.09 -16.80 27.74
N VAL A 63 -5.26 -17.21 27.24
CA VAL A 63 -5.39 -18.06 26.04
C VAL A 63 -5.04 -17.25 24.80
N ILE A 64 -5.66 -16.08 24.64
CA ILE A 64 -5.40 -15.15 23.54
C ILE A 64 -3.93 -14.74 23.50
N ARG A 65 -3.25 -14.58 24.65
CA ARG A 65 -1.82 -14.31 24.69
C ARG A 65 -0.99 -15.38 23.98
N LYS A 66 -1.29 -16.66 24.26
CA LYS A 66 -0.60 -17.79 23.61
C LYS A 66 -0.89 -17.83 22.12
N VAL A 67 -2.15 -17.60 21.72
CA VAL A 67 -2.55 -17.51 20.31
C VAL A 67 -1.81 -16.38 19.60
N LEU A 68 -1.74 -15.20 20.21
CA LEU A 68 -1.03 -14.03 19.69
C LEU A 68 0.47 -14.30 19.52
N ASP A 69 1.11 -14.92 20.51
CA ASP A 69 2.51 -15.32 20.42
C ASP A 69 2.76 -16.31 19.29
N THR A 70 1.88 -17.30 19.14
CA THR A 70 1.96 -18.26 18.03
C THR A 70 1.72 -17.60 16.68
N ALA A 71 0.73 -16.72 16.54
CA ALA A 71 0.47 -16.00 15.29
C ALA A 71 1.67 -15.17 14.85
N ARG A 72 2.30 -14.45 15.79
CA ARG A 72 3.56 -13.71 15.54
C ARG A 72 4.70 -14.64 15.13
N ALA A 73 4.87 -15.78 15.79
CA ALA A 73 5.91 -16.76 15.46
C ALA A 73 5.71 -17.38 14.07
N LEU A 74 4.46 -17.57 13.65
CA LEU A 74 4.08 -18.07 12.33
C LEU A 74 4.12 -16.98 11.24
N GLY A 75 4.33 -15.71 11.60
CA GLY A 75 4.33 -14.59 10.67
C GLY A 75 2.95 -14.20 10.14
N LEU A 76 1.87 -14.53 10.86
CA LEU A 76 0.52 -14.09 10.52
C LEU A 76 0.40 -12.58 10.68
N HIS A 77 -0.46 -11.96 9.88
CA HIS A 77 -0.86 -10.58 10.12
C HIS A 77 -1.68 -10.50 11.42
N VAL A 78 -1.37 -9.55 12.28
CA VAL A 78 -2.10 -9.36 13.55
C VAL A 78 -2.92 -8.09 13.48
N VAL A 79 -4.22 -8.23 13.73
CA VAL A 79 -5.17 -7.13 13.82
C VAL A 79 -5.86 -7.16 15.17
N HIS A 80 -5.82 -6.03 15.87
CA HIS A 80 -6.59 -5.81 17.09
C HIS A 80 -7.78 -4.91 16.78
N THR A 81 -8.93 -5.19 17.39
CA THR A 81 -10.11 -4.33 17.26
C THR A 81 -10.59 -3.85 18.61
N ARG A 82 -11.14 -2.63 18.64
CA ARG A 82 -11.68 -1.99 19.83
C ARG A 82 -13.01 -1.35 19.51
N GLU A 83 -14.05 -1.71 20.24
CA GLU A 83 -15.34 -1.04 20.11
C GLU A 83 -15.29 0.31 20.82
N GLY A 84 -15.45 1.39 20.06
CA GLY A 84 -15.45 2.72 20.63
C GLY A 84 -15.90 3.81 19.68
N HIS A 85 -16.39 4.87 20.30
CA HIS A 85 -16.99 6.02 19.63
C HIS A 85 -16.05 7.22 19.66
N LYS A 86 -16.21 8.11 18.68
CA LYS A 86 -15.48 9.39 18.67
C LYS A 86 -15.74 10.15 19.98
N PRO A 87 -14.81 11.02 20.43
CA PRO A 87 -14.99 11.81 21.65
C PRO A 87 -16.30 12.60 21.71
N ASP A 88 -16.80 13.06 20.57
CA ASP A 88 -18.07 13.79 20.42
C ASP A 88 -19.31 12.88 20.23
N LEU A 89 -19.11 11.56 20.20
CA LEU A 89 -20.12 10.53 19.97
C LEU A 89 -20.83 10.64 18.61
N SER A 90 -20.25 11.32 17.62
CA SER A 90 -20.91 11.55 16.33
C SER A 90 -21.17 10.26 15.53
N ASP A 91 -20.48 9.18 15.86
CA ASP A 91 -20.60 7.85 15.25
C ASP A 91 -21.40 6.86 16.12
N LEU A 92 -21.97 7.31 17.24
CA LEU A 92 -22.89 6.53 18.07
C LEU A 92 -24.32 6.69 17.54
N SER A 93 -24.93 5.58 17.10
CA SER A 93 -26.32 5.62 16.65
C SER A 93 -27.28 5.92 17.80
N SER A 94 -28.32 6.72 17.53
CA SER A 94 -29.36 7.04 18.51
C SER A 94 -30.02 5.79 19.06
N SER A 95 -30.26 4.78 18.21
CA SER A 95 -30.86 3.51 18.63
C SER A 95 -29.97 2.72 19.59
N LYS A 96 -28.65 2.73 19.42
CA LYS A 96 -27.70 2.07 20.34
C LYS A 96 -27.72 2.77 21.69
N LYS A 97 -27.69 4.11 21.69
CA LYS A 97 -27.74 4.93 22.91
C LYS A 97 -29.07 4.79 23.66
N GLU A 98 -30.19 4.96 22.98
CA GLU A 98 -31.53 4.94 23.58
C GLU A 98 -31.91 3.57 24.15
N ARG A 99 -31.59 2.47 23.44
CA ARG A 99 -31.92 1.13 23.92
C ARG A 99 -31.19 0.77 25.21
N GLN A 100 -29.96 1.24 25.36
CA GLN A 100 -29.18 0.99 26.55
C GLN A 100 -29.72 1.79 27.74
N MET A 101 -30.01 3.08 27.55
CA MET A 101 -30.51 3.94 28.63
C MET A 101 -31.93 3.58 29.08
N ASN A 102 -32.76 3.06 28.17
CA ASN A 102 -34.17 2.78 28.43
C ASN A 102 -34.46 1.28 28.64
N ALA A 103 -33.43 0.44 28.82
CA ALA A 103 -33.64 -0.99 29.02
C ALA A 103 -34.38 -1.25 30.35
N PRO A 104 -35.62 -1.77 30.34
CA PRO A 104 -36.46 -1.85 31.55
C PRO A 104 -35.91 -2.82 32.61
N ASN A 105 -35.05 -3.75 32.20
CA ASN A 105 -34.35 -4.71 33.07
C ASN A 105 -32.82 -4.54 33.00
N GLY A 106 -32.32 -3.43 32.44
CA GLY A 106 -30.88 -3.18 32.41
C GLY A 106 -30.39 -2.85 33.82
N HIS A 107 -29.25 -3.41 34.25
CA HIS A 107 -28.70 -3.13 35.57
C HIS A 107 -28.11 -1.70 35.72
N HIS A 108 -28.37 -0.77 34.78
CA HIS A 108 -27.50 0.39 34.54
C HIS A 108 -28.24 1.73 34.50
N GLY A 109 -27.76 2.70 35.27
CA GLY A 109 -28.04 4.14 35.09
C GLY A 109 -27.01 4.87 34.24
N THR A 110 -26.04 4.15 33.65
CA THR A 110 -24.89 4.66 32.88
C THR A 110 -24.70 3.87 31.59
N GLY A 111 -24.56 4.57 30.47
CA GLY A 111 -24.39 4.00 29.13
C GLY A 111 -23.16 4.52 28.39
N ILE A 112 -23.08 4.21 27.10
CA ILE A 112 -21.98 4.63 26.23
C ILE A 112 -21.82 6.15 26.26
N GLY A 113 -20.59 6.61 26.51
CA GLY A 113 -20.23 8.01 26.57
C GLY A 113 -20.43 8.68 27.93
N ASP A 114 -21.13 8.04 28.86
CA ASP A 114 -21.26 8.51 30.23
C ASP A 114 -19.97 8.28 31.02
N GLN A 115 -19.79 9.07 32.09
CA GLN A 115 -18.61 8.97 32.93
C GLN A 115 -18.62 7.68 33.75
N GLY A 116 -17.60 6.84 33.54
CA GLY A 116 -17.32 5.66 34.34
C GLY A 116 -16.01 5.80 35.15
N PRO A 117 -15.66 4.78 35.95
CA PRO A 117 -14.44 4.77 36.76
C PRO A 117 -13.13 4.75 35.96
N MET A 118 -13.16 4.30 34.70
CA MET A 118 -12.01 4.24 33.79
C MET A 118 -12.03 5.32 32.70
N GLY A 119 -12.83 6.38 32.88
CA GLY A 119 -13.08 7.38 31.84
C GLY A 119 -14.49 7.23 31.26
N ARG A 120 -14.74 7.91 30.14
CA ARG A 120 -16.04 7.79 29.46
C ARG A 120 -16.16 6.44 28.76
N LEU A 121 -17.24 5.72 29.03
CA LEU A 121 -17.40 4.33 28.58
C LEU A 121 -17.44 4.21 27.05
N LEU A 122 -16.59 3.34 26.49
CA LEU A 122 -16.44 3.11 25.04
C LEU A 122 -16.18 4.39 24.22
N VAL A 123 -15.41 5.33 24.77
CA VAL A 123 -14.97 6.54 24.07
C VAL A 123 -13.49 6.47 23.75
N ARG A 124 -13.15 6.73 22.48
CA ARG A 124 -11.78 6.68 21.99
C ARG A 124 -10.89 7.70 22.71
N GLY A 125 -9.71 7.23 23.15
CA GLY A 125 -8.73 8.02 23.90
C GLY A 125 -8.90 7.97 25.41
N GLU A 126 -9.96 7.36 25.92
CA GLU A 126 -10.12 7.10 27.36
C GLU A 126 -9.36 5.85 27.79
N PHE A 127 -8.96 5.79 29.07
CA PHE A 127 -8.20 4.67 29.62
C PHE A 127 -8.94 3.33 29.48
N GLY A 128 -10.26 3.32 29.69
CA GLY A 128 -11.09 2.12 29.53
C GLY A 128 -11.10 1.57 28.09
N HIS A 129 -10.93 2.41 27.08
CA HIS A 129 -10.96 2.00 25.68
C HIS A 129 -9.65 1.33 25.20
N ASP A 130 -8.57 1.36 25.99
CA ASP A 130 -7.31 0.74 25.57
C ASP A 130 -7.32 -0.79 25.72
N ILE A 131 -6.56 -1.47 24.86
CA ILE A 131 -6.28 -2.91 24.96
C ILE A 131 -5.51 -3.18 26.26
N VAL A 132 -5.84 -4.28 26.94
CA VAL A 132 -5.12 -4.71 28.15
C VAL A 132 -3.63 -4.92 27.90
N ASP A 133 -2.78 -4.62 28.89
CA ASP A 133 -1.33 -4.60 28.73
C ASP A 133 -0.75 -5.94 28.27
N GLU A 134 -1.36 -7.06 28.69
CA GLU A 134 -0.92 -8.40 28.31
C GLU A 134 -1.04 -8.67 26.80
N LEU A 135 -1.96 -7.98 26.12
CA LEU A 135 -2.26 -8.13 24.71
C LEU A 135 -1.86 -6.90 23.90
N LYS A 136 -1.01 -6.02 24.47
CA LYS A 136 -0.58 -4.79 23.84
C LYS A 136 -0.10 -5.02 22.40
N PRO A 137 -0.61 -4.25 21.42
CA PRO A 137 -0.13 -4.31 20.04
C PRO A 137 1.34 -3.93 19.94
N LEU A 138 2.09 -4.62 19.08
CA LEU A 138 3.45 -4.23 18.73
C LEU A 138 3.44 -3.04 17.75
N PRO A 139 4.51 -2.22 17.69
CA PRO A 139 4.63 -1.22 16.64
C PRO A 139 4.44 -1.82 15.25
N GLY A 140 3.49 -1.27 14.48
CA GLY A 140 3.15 -1.75 13.14
C GLY A 140 2.02 -2.78 13.08
N GLU A 141 1.60 -3.36 14.21
CA GLU A 141 0.35 -4.15 14.25
C GLU A 141 -0.86 -3.24 14.07
N VAL A 142 -1.86 -3.72 13.35
CA VAL A 142 -3.04 -2.93 13.00
C VAL A 142 -3.98 -2.86 14.19
N VAL A 143 -4.46 -1.66 14.52
CA VAL A 143 -5.52 -1.44 15.51
C VAL A 143 -6.70 -0.78 14.82
N ILE A 144 -7.87 -1.41 14.88
CA ILE A 144 -9.11 -0.94 14.27
C ILE A 144 -10.08 -0.47 15.35
N ASP A 145 -10.34 0.82 15.41
CA ASP A 145 -11.42 1.38 16.24
C ASP A 145 -12.74 1.32 15.47
N LYS A 146 -13.73 0.61 16.02
CA LYS A 146 -15.03 0.37 15.37
C LYS A 146 -16.19 0.92 16.21
N PRO A 147 -17.14 1.68 15.63
CA PRO A 147 -18.36 2.07 16.33
C PRO A 147 -19.44 0.96 16.32
N GLY A 148 -19.30 0.02 15.38
CA GLY A 148 -20.21 -1.11 15.19
C GLY A 148 -19.78 -2.38 15.91
N LYS A 149 -20.69 -3.35 15.96
CA LYS A 149 -20.43 -4.69 16.50
C LYS A 149 -19.47 -5.46 15.58
N GLY A 150 -19.77 -5.50 14.29
CA GLY A 150 -18.91 -6.07 13.26
C GLY A 150 -17.70 -5.19 12.99
N SER A 151 -16.52 -5.81 12.86
CA SER A 151 -15.26 -5.08 12.70
C SER A 151 -15.07 -4.45 11.33
N PHE A 152 -15.94 -4.74 10.34
CA PHE A 152 -15.92 -4.09 9.03
C PHE A 152 -16.86 -2.88 8.95
N TRP A 153 -17.71 -2.66 9.96
CA TRP A 153 -18.67 -1.56 9.92
C TRP A 153 -18.00 -0.21 10.17
N ALA A 154 -17.98 0.63 9.13
CA ALA A 154 -17.38 1.96 9.16
C ALA A 154 -15.89 1.95 9.54
N THR A 155 -15.14 0.97 9.04
CA THR A 155 -13.70 0.82 9.25
C THR A 155 -12.96 0.55 7.93
N ASN A 156 -11.64 0.65 7.94
CA ASN A 156 -10.79 0.27 6.82
C ASN A 156 -10.36 -1.21 6.85
N LEU A 157 -10.88 -2.04 7.76
CA LEU A 157 -10.42 -3.42 7.98
C LEU A 157 -10.42 -4.26 6.69
N HIS A 158 -11.48 -4.19 5.89
CA HIS A 158 -11.55 -4.95 4.64
C HIS A 158 -10.40 -4.58 3.70
N ARG A 159 -10.18 -3.27 3.51
CA ARG A 159 -9.10 -2.76 2.66
C ARG A 159 -7.74 -3.20 3.19
N THR A 160 -7.51 -3.10 4.50
CA THR A 160 -6.26 -3.55 5.13
C THR A 160 -6.00 -5.04 4.91
N LEU A 161 -6.99 -5.90 5.11
CA LEU A 161 -6.84 -7.35 4.88
C LEU A 161 -6.55 -7.66 3.40
N MET A 162 -7.25 -7.01 2.47
CA MET A 162 -7.02 -7.16 1.03
C MET A 162 -5.65 -6.63 0.62
N ALA A 163 -5.21 -5.52 1.22
CA ALA A 163 -3.88 -4.98 1.04
C ALA A 163 -2.83 -6.01 1.47
N HIS A 164 -3.02 -6.71 2.58
CA HIS A 164 -2.12 -7.79 3.00
C HIS A 164 -2.29 -9.12 2.23
N GLY A 165 -3.26 -9.23 1.31
CA GLY A 165 -3.48 -10.45 0.53
C GLY A 165 -4.07 -11.60 1.36
N VAL A 166 -4.64 -11.24 2.52
CA VAL A 166 -5.26 -12.15 3.46
C VAL A 166 -6.47 -12.80 2.81
N SER A 167 -6.66 -14.08 3.10
CA SER A 167 -7.85 -14.82 2.70
C SER A 167 -8.41 -15.73 3.79
N HIS A 168 -7.66 -15.96 4.87
CA HIS A 168 -8.10 -16.73 6.01
C HIS A 168 -7.98 -15.88 7.28
N LEU A 169 -8.93 -16.05 8.19
CA LEU A 169 -8.98 -15.34 9.46
C LEU A 169 -9.07 -16.36 10.60
N ILE A 170 -8.17 -16.22 11.57
CA ILE A 170 -8.30 -16.82 12.90
C ILE A 170 -8.87 -15.75 13.82
N LEU A 171 -9.96 -16.03 14.53
CA LEU A 171 -10.65 -15.06 15.38
C LEU A 171 -10.66 -15.51 16.84
N CYS A 172 -10.39 -14.56 17.73
CA CYS A 172 -10.53 -14.70 19.17
C CYS A 172 -10.94 -13.34 19.78
N GLY A 173 -11.35 -13.29 21.05
CA GLY A 173 -11.79 -12.04 21.69
C GLY A 173 -13.08 -12.18 22.48
N VAL A 174 -13.71 -11.06 22.81
CA VAL A 174 -14.87 -11.04 23.73
C VAL A 174 -16.15 -10.59 23.04
N THR A 175 -17.27 -10.91 23.69
CA THR A 175 -18.64 -10.84 23.16
C THR A 175 -18.86 -11.80 21.99
N THR A 176 -18.64 -13.10 22.23
CA THR A 176 -18.77 -14.16 21.21
C THR A 176 -20.09 -14.08 20.45
N GLU A 177 -21.20 -13.97 21.18
CA GLU A 177 -22.58 -13.85 20.69
C GLU A 177 -22.88 -12.53 19.96
N CYS A 178 -21.92 -11.61 19.91
CA CYS A 178 -22.06 -10.28 19.33
C CYS A 178 -20.90 -9.96 18.38
N CYS A 179 -19.82 -9.32 18.85
CA CYS A 179 -18.80 -8.75 17.97
C CYS A 179 -17.98 -9.81 17.24
N VAL A 180 -17.64 -10.93 17.90
CA VAL A 180 -16.85 -12.00 17.28
C VAL A 180 -17.62 -12.64 16.13
N THR A 181 -18.84 -13.11 16.39
CA THR A 181 -19.65 -13.80 15.36
C THR A 181 -20.19 -12.85 14.29
N THR A 182 -20.49 -11.59 14.63
CA THR A 182 -20.84 -10.58 13.61
C THR A 182 -19.66 -10.34 12.67
N THR A 183 -18.44 -10.19 13.21
CA THR A 183 -17.23 -10.01 12.39
C THR A 183 -16.95 -11.22 11.52
N ALA A 184 -17.06 -12.45 12.06
CA ALA A 184 -16.84 -13.67 11.28
C ALA A 184 -17.84 -13.82 10.13
N ARG A 185 -19.12 -13.50 10.36
CA ARG A 185 -20.16 -13.55 9.31
C ARG A 185 -19.94 -12.50 8.24
N GLU A 186 -19.64 -11.28 8.63
CA GLU A 186 -19.29 -10.20 7.69
C GLU A 186 -18.04 -10.54 6.85
N ALA A 187 -17.06 -11.22 7.46
CA ALA A 187 -15.87 -11.69 6.77
C ALA A 187 -16.20 -12.81 5.76
N ASN A 188 -17.06 -13.76 6.14
CA ASN A 188 -17.51 -14.84 5.24
C ASN A 188 -18.21 -14.28 3.99
N ASP A 189 -19.14 -13.32 4.16
CA ASP A 189 -19.80 -12.63 3.03
C ASP A 189 -18.81 -11.89 2.11
N ARG A 190 -17.62 -11.55 2.62
CA ARG A 190 -16.52 -10.91 1.88
C ARG A 190 -15.54 -11.90 1.27
N GLY A 191 -15.76 -13.21 1.43
CA GLY A 191 -14.95 -14.28 0.86
C GLY A 191 -13.74 -14.70 1.70
N PHE A 192 -13.70 -14.34 2.98
CA PHE A 192 -12.68 -14.86 3.91
C PHE A 192 -13.12 -16.17 4.55
N GLU A 193 -12.20 -17.13 4.61
CA GLU A 193 -12.39 -18.37 5.37
C GLU A 193 -12.08 -18.11 6.85
N CYS A 194 -13.06 -18.30 7.72
CA CYS A 194 -12.98 -17.85 9.12
C CYS A 194 -13.00 -19.04 10.08
N CYS A 195 -12.07 -19.06 11.04
CA CYS A 195 -12.05 -20.02 12.13
C CYS A 195 -12.03 -19.29 13.49
N ILE A 196 -13.04 -19.51 14.31
CA ILE A 196 -13.13 -18.95 15.67
C ILE A 196 -12.51 -19.95 16.66
N LEU A 197 -11.56 -19.50 17.47
CA LEU A 197 -11.00 -20.30 18.56
C LEU A 197 -11.94 -20.28 19.77
N ARG A 198 -12.58 -21.41 20.09
CA ARG A 198 -13.70 -21.51 21.04
C ARG A 198 -13.29 -21.03 22.44
N ASP A 199 -12.27 -21.66 23.01
CA ASP A 199 -11.64 -21.32 24.30
C ASP A 199 -10.85 -20.00 24.30
N GLY A 200 -10.63 -19.42 23.11
CA GLY A 200 -10.09 -18.07 22.91
C GLY A 200 -11.18 -16.99 22.88
N THR A 201 -12.45 -17.32 23.13
CA THR A 201 -13.55 -16.36 23.15
C THR A 201 -14.43 -16.44 24.39
N GLY A 202 -15.11 -15.34 24.72
CA GLY A 202 -15.98 -15.26 25.89
C GLY A 202 -17.10 -14.24 25.74
N GLY A 203 -18.10 -14.31 26.60
CA GLY A 203 -19.27 -13.44 26.58
C GLY A 203 -19.97 -13.41 27.94
N PHE A 204 -20.94 -12.51 28.09
CA PHE A 204 -21.60 -12.27 29.38
C PHE A 204 -22.77 -13.23 29.65
N ASN A 205 -22.99 -14.21 28.77
CA ASN A 205 -23.93 -15.30 28.97
C ASN A 205 -23.35 -16.61 28.37
N PRO A 206 -22.92 -17.57 29.19
CA PRO A 206 -22.28 -18.80 28.70
C PRO A 206 -23.13 -19.61 27.72
N ALA A 207 -24.46 -19.67 27.92
CA ALA A 207 -25.35 -20.39 27.02
C ALA A 207 -25.42 -19.72 25.63
N PHE A 208 -25.35 -18.39 25.57
CA PHE A 208 -25.32 -17.67 24.30
C PHE A 208 -23.99 -17.83 23.58
N VAL A 209 -22.86 -17.89 24.31
CA VAL A 209 -21.53 -18.18 23.75
C VAL A 209 -21.54 -19.52 23.03
N GLU A 210 -21.92 -20.61 23.71
CA GLU A 210 -21.92 -21.96 23.13
C GLU A 210 -22.84 -22.07 21.92
N ASN A 211 -24.09 -21.60 22.06
CA ASN A 211 -25.06 -21.63 20.95
C ASN A 211 -24.57 -20.84 19.73
N SER A 212 -23.86 -19.73 19.94
CA SER A 212 -23.33 -18.92 18.85
C SER A 212 -22.19 -19.62 18.11
N LEU A 213 -21.28 -20.29 18.82
CA LEU A 213 -20.18 -21.06 18.23
C LEU A 213 -20.68 -22.31 17.48
N ASP A 214 -21.68 -23.00 18.04
CA ASP A 214 -22.32 -24.13 17.38
C ASP A 214 -23.05 -23.69 16.11
N MET A 215 -23.71 -22.53 16.14
CA MET A 215 -24.31 -21.96 14.94
C MET A 215 -23.25 -21.63 13.87
N ILE A 216 -22.05 -21.15 14.22
CA ILE A 216 -21.00 -20.85 13.24
C ILE A 216 -20.55 -22.10 12.48
N SER A 217 -20.34 -23.21 13.18
CA SER A 217 -19.85 -24.46 12.58
C SER A 217 -20.97 -25.39 12.06
N SER A 218 -22.22 -24.93 12.10
CA SER A 218 -23.39 -25.67 11.61
C SER A 218 -23.52 -25.68 10.08
N TYR A 219 -24.44 -26.49 9.55
CA TYR A 219 -24.76 -26.59 8.11
C TYR A 219 -23.51 -26.82 7.24
N ASP A 220 -22.66 -27.77 7.65
CA ASP A 220 -21.42 -28.14 6.95
C ASP A 220 -20.47 -26.95 6.70
N GLY A 221 -20.47 -25.96 7.61
CA GLY A 221 -19.52 -24.85 7.62
C GLY A 221 -20.02 -23.60 6.91
N LEU A 222 -21.33 -23.49 6.68
CA LEU A 222 -21.96 -22.36 5.99
C LEU A 222 -21.53 -20.99 6.55
N PHE A 223 -21.29 -20.89 7.86
CA PHE A 223 -20.90 -19.63 8.50
C PHE A 223 -19.42 -19.60 8.94
N GLY A 224 -18.65 -20.65 8.65
CA GLY A 224 -17.23 -20.78 8.99
C GLY A 224 -16.92 -21.97 9.91
N PHE A 225 -15.79 -21.87 10.58
CA PHE A 225 -15.19 -22.93 11.36
C PHE A 225 -15.06 -22.54 12.84
N THR A 226 -15.01 -23.55 13.71
CA THR A 226 -14.58 -23.38 15.09
C THR A 226 -13.52 -24.41 15.45
N ALA A 227 -12.57 -24.06 16.30
CA ALA A 227 -11.52 -24.97 16.78
C ALA A 227 -11.12 -24.64 18.22
N GLU A 228 -10.48 -25.56 18.91
CA GLU A 228 -9.82 -25.26 20.20
C GLU A 228 -8.44 -24.64 19.93
N SER A 229 -8.03 -23.68 20.75
CA SER A 229 -6.77 -22.95 20.59
C SER A 229 -5.54 -23.83 20.77
N GLU A 230 -5.66 -24.94 21.50
CA GLU A 230 -4.56 -25.88 21.78
C GLU A 230 -3.85 -26.34 20.49
N GLU A 231 -4.62 -26.71 19.47
CA GLU A 231 -4.05 -27.18 18.20
C GLU A 231 -3.33 -26.05 17.44
N PHE A 232 -3.89 -24.84 17.47
CA PHE A 232 -3.25 -23.67 16.86
C PHE A 232 -1.95 -23.33 17.59
N VAL A 233 -1.97 -23.29 18.92
CA VAL A 233 -0.79 -22.98 19.76
C VAL A 233 0.32 -24.02 19.54
N ALA A 234 -0.03 -25.29 19.35
CA ALA A 234 0.91 -26.37 19.05
C ALA A 234 1.66 -26.20 17.71
N LEU A 235 1.21 -25.32 16.81
CA LEU A 235 1.93 -24.99 15.57
C LEU A 235 3.19 -24.13 15.83
N GLY A 236 3.23 -23.36 16.92
CA GLY A 236 4.33 -22.46 17.26
C GLY A 236 5.69 -23.15 17.47
N PRO A 237 5.77 -24.20 18.32
CA PRO A 237 7.02 -24.93 18.58
C PRO A 237 7.65 -25.58 17.34
N ALA A 238 6.86 -25.91 16.32
CA ALA A 238 7.34 -26.57 15.11
C ALA A 238 8.15 -25.64 14.17
N LEU A 239 8.07 -24.31 14.35
CA LEU A 239 8.74 -23.32 13.51
C LEU A 239 9.87 -22.54 14.22
N ILE A 240 9.99 -22.67 15.54
CA ILE A 240 11.13 -22.13 16.31
C ILE A 240 12.40 -22.98 16.10
N ALA A 241 12.26 -24.20 15.59
CA ALA A 241 13.36 -25.14 15.38
C ALA A 241 14.23 -24.86 14.13
N ASP A 242 13.89 -23.87 13.29
CA ASP A 242 14.62 -23.58 12.04
C ASP A 242 15.16 -22.14 11.95
N VAL A 243 15.39 -21.50 13.10
CA VAL A 243 16.27 -20.33 13.15
C VAL A 243 17.70 -20.85 13.12
N THR A 244 18.21 -21.08 11.92
CA THR A 244 19.65 -21.21 11.71
C THR A 244 20.34 -20.01 12.35
N THR A 245 21.21 -20.29 13.33
CA THR A 245 22.13 -19.30 13.87
C THR A 245 22.81 -18.61 12.69
N PRO A 246 22.74 -17.27 12.56
CA PRO A 246 23.42 -16.60 11.47
C PRO A 246 24.91 -17.00 11.49
N PRO A 247 25.56 -17.11 10.33
CA PRO A 247 26.98 -17.42 10.27
C PRO A 247 27.75 -16.46 11.19
N ILE A 248 28.66 -17.03 12.00
CA ILE A 248 29.47 -16.30 13.01
C ILE A 248 30.47 -15.34 12.34
N THR A 249 30.54 -15.36 11.01
CA THR A 249 31.27 -14.37 10.20
C THR A 249 30.36 -13.16 9.99
N PRO A 250 30.73 -11.96 10.51
CA PRO A 250 30.01 -10.74 10.20
C PRO A 250 29.94 -10.56 8.66
N PRO A 251 28.75 -10.39 8.04
CA PRO A 251 28.66 -9.99 6.64
C PRO A 251 29.49 -8.72 6.41
N ASP A 252 30.21 -8.71 5.29
CA ASP A 252 30.91 -7.52 4.84
C ASP A 252 29.89 -6.40 4.60
N ILE A 253 29.98 -5.37 5.42
CA ILE A 253 29.03 -4.28 5.38
C ILE A 253 29.17 -3.42 4.13
N SER A 254 30.30 -3.51 3.43
CA SER A 254 30.52 -2.78 2.18
C SER A 254 29.48 -3.15 1.11
N ASN A 255 28.86 -4.34 1.19
CA ASN A 255 27.90 -4.82 0.20
C ASN A 255 26.61 -5.43 0.79
N VAL A 256 26.01 -4.76 1.78
CA VAL A 256 24.68 -5.09 2.33
C VAL A 256 23.58 -5.06 1.25
N ASN A 257 22.77 -6.10 1.18
CA ASN A 257 21.55 -6.08 0.39
C ASN A 257 20.49 -5.21 1.09
N LEU A 258 19.89 -4.28 0.34
CA LEU A 258 19.00 -3.25 0.89
C LEU A 258 17.51 -3.62 0.78
N ASP A 259 17.15 -4.81 0.29
CA ASP A 259 15.75 -5.26 0.38
C ASP A 259 15.32 -5.39 1.85
N LEU A 260 14.01 -5.24 2.10
CA LEU A 260 13.49 -5.13 3.47
C LEU A 260 13.75 -6.42 4.27
N ALA A 261 13.61 -7.59 3.65
CA ALA A 261 13.80 -8.87 4.31
C ALA A 261 15.26 -9.08 4.76
N SER A 262 16.22 -8.74 3.89
CA SER A 262 17.65 -8.78 4.19
C SER A 262 18.02 -7.85 5.35
N LEU A 263 17.52 -6.60 5.34
CA LEU A 263 17.78 -5.64 6.42
C LEU A 263 17.17 -6.09 7.75
N GLN A 264 15.93 -6.57 7.74
CA GLN A 264 15.30 -7.12 8.95
C GLN A 264 16.10 -8.31 9.50
N GLN A 265 16.60 -9.20 8.65
CA GLN A 265 17.44 -10.31 9.07
C GLN A 265 18.77 -9.85 9.66
N LEU A 266 19.39 -8.81 9.11
CA LEU A 266 20.63 -8.22 9.64
C LEU A 266 20.42 -7.63 11.05
N TYR A 267 19.30 -6.96 11.28
CA TYR A 267 19.01 -6.35 12.59
C TYR A 267 18.56 -7.36 13.66
N LYS A 268 18.02 -8.53 13.28
CA LYS A 268 17.55 -9.57 14.21
C LYS A 268 18.60 -10.04 15.22
N GLY A 269 19.88 -10.06 14.82
CA GLY A 269 20.98 -10.48 15.68
C GLY A 269 21.57 -9.38 16.58
N ARG A 270 21.18 -8.10 16.39
CA ARG A 270 21.84 -6.92 16.98
C ARG A 270 23.36 -6.87 16.76
N VAL A 271 23.87 -7.62 15.78
CA VAL A 271 25.27 -7.58 15.36
C VAL A 271 25.52 -6.33 14.51
N PHE A 272 24.51 -5.93 13.73
CA PHE A 272 24.49 -4.70 12.97
C PHE A 272 23.38 -3.78 13.48
N HIS A 273 23.65 -2.49 13.39
CA HIS A 273 22.77 -1.40 13.77
C HIS A 273 22.45 -0.53 12.54
N PRO A 274 21.38 0.29 12.61
CA PRO A 274 21.05 1.24 11.57
C PRO A 274 22.25 2.11 11.16
N SER A 275 23.11 2.50 12.11
CA SER A 275 24.33 3.29 11.87
C SER A 275 25.28 2.61 10.88
N ASP A 276 25.43 1.29 10.99
CA ASP A 276 26.38 0.55 10.18
C ASP A 276 25.86 0.46 8.74
N VAL A 277 24.55 0.25 8.57
CA VAL A 277 23.89 0.28 7.26
C VAL A 277 23.95 1.67 6.63
N MET A 278 23.72 2.73 7.41
CA MET A 278 23.82 4.11 6.91
C MET A 278 25.25 4.44 6.45
N GLN A 279 26.28 3.97 7.16
CA GLN A 279 27.67 4.15 6.74
C GLN A 279 27.94 3.49 5.38
N SER A 280 27.43 2.28 5.15
CA SER A 280 27.52 1.60 3.85
C SER A 280 26.80 2.38 2.74
N VAL A 281 25.58 2.86 3.03
CA VAL A 281 24.78 3.66 2.10
C VAL A 281 25.48 4.96 1.72
N LEU A 282 26.04 5.69 2.68
CA LEU A 282 26.79 6.92 2.45
C LEU A 282 28.03 6.67 1.57
N GLY A 283 28.74 5.57 1.81
CA GLY A 283 29.85 5.13 0.95
C GLY A 283 29.40 4.90 -0.50
N ARG A 284 28.30 4.17 -0.71
CA ARG A 284 27.75 3.94 -2.06
C ARG A 284 27.34 5.22 -2.75
N ILE A 285 26.73 6.16 -2.03
CA ILE A 285 26.30 7.45 -2.59
C ILE A 285 27.53 8.23 -3.07
N LYS A 286 28.58 8.29 -2.26
CA LYS A 286 29.84 8.96 -2.62
C LYS A 286 30.52 8.34 -3.83
N ASP A 287 30.55 7.01 -3.92
CA ASP A 287 31.13 6.32 -5.07
C ASP A 287 30.28 6.53 -6.34
N TYR A 288 28.95 6.49 -6.20
CA TYR A 288 28.03 6.61 -7.32
C TYR A 288 27.92 8.04 -7.87
N GLU A 289 28.25 9.07 -7.07
CA GLU A 289 28.32 10.46 -7.52
C GLU A 289 29.24 10.64 -8.75
N GLN A 290 30.29 9.82 -8.86
CA GLN A 290 31.20 9.82 -10.01
C GLN A 290 30.53 9.33 -11.30
N THR A 291 29.46 8.52 -11.18
CA THR A 291 28.71 7.95 -12.30
C THR A 291 27.50 8.82 -12.67
N ASN A 292 26.75 9.27 -11.66
CA ASN A 292 25.58 10.13 -11.81
C ASN A 292 25.55 11.16 -10.67
N PRO A 293 26.15 12.35 -10.84
CA PRO A 293 26.24 13.35 -9.77
C PRO A 293 24.88 14.01 -9.46
N ASN A 294 23.91 13.93 -10.37
CA ASN A 294 22.67 14.70 -10.30
C ASN A 294 21.48 13.91 -9.70
N VAL A 295 21.71 12.81 -8.98
CA VAL A 295 20.63 12.00 -8.37
C VAL A 295 19.87 12.79 -7.30
N TRP A 296 20.58 13.63 -6.55
CA TRP A 296 20.06 14.36 -5.40
C TRP A 296 19.97 15.86 -5.69
N ILE A 297 18.84 16.49 -5.40
CA ILE A 297 18.74 17.96 -5.29
C ILE A 297 19.21 18.40 -3.91
N HIS A 298 18.86 17.62 -2.89
CA HIS A 298 19.30 17.85 -1.53
C HIS A 298 19.64 16.52 -0.88
N LEU A 299 20.93 16.26 -0.68
CA LEU A 299 21.41 15.14 0.15
C LEU A 299 21.58 15.65 1.58
N ARG A 300 21.03 14.94 2.56
CA ARG A 300 21.26 15.29 3.98
C ARG A 300 22.73 15.04 4.33
N SER A 301 23.22 15.76 5.34
CA SER A 301 24.59 15.57 5.81
C SER A 301 24.78 14.18 6.41
N GLU A 302 26.02 13.67 6.36
CA GLU A 302 26.39 12.41 7.02
C GLU A 302 26.10 12.49 8.52
N GLU A 303 26.35 13.64 9.15
CA GLU A 303 26.08 13.88 10.56
C GLU A 303 24.59 13.75 10.90
N GLU A 304 23.69 14.30 10.08
CA GLU A 304 22.24 14.20 10.28
C GLU A 304 21.72 12.78 10.10
N ILE A 305 22.17 12.08 9.06
CA ILE A 305 21.76 10.70 8.77
C ILE A 305 22.24 9.76 9.90
N MET A 306 23.47 9.92 10.35
CA MET A 306 24.03 9.11 11.44
C MET A 306 23.39 9.43 12.80
N ALA A 307 23.03 10.70 13.04
CA ALA A 307 22.29 11.09 14.25
C ALA A 307 20.91 10.42 14.31
N ASP A 308 20.16 10.40 13.21
CA ASP A 308 18.87 9.69 13.14
C ASP A 308 19.05 8.18 13.38
N ALA A 309 20.09 7.58 12.81
CA ALA A 309 20.39 6.17 12.98
C ALA A 309 20.68 5.80 14.45
N GLU A 310 21.47 6.62 15.15
CA GLU A 310 21.78 6.39 16.57
C GLU A 310 20.57 6.68 17.46
N ALA A 311 19.79 7.73 17.17
CA ALA A 311 18.55 8.03 17.89
C ALA A 311 17.53 6.88 17.75
N LEU A 312 17.41 6.30 16.55
CA LEU A 312 16.56 5.15 16.30
C LEU A 312 17.02 3.93 17.10
N LYS A 313 18.33 3.63 17.07
CA LYS A 313 18.93 2.56 17.87
C LYS A 313 18.67 2.73 19.36
N GLN A 314 18.83 3.94 19.89
CA GLN A 314 18.57 4.24 21.31
C GLN A 314 17.09 4.03 21.65
N ARG A 315 16.18 4.54 20.81
CA ARG A 315 14.71 4.44 21.00
C ARG A 315 14.23 2.99 21.11
N TYR A 316 14.87 2.06 20.40
CA TYR A 316 14.49 0.64 20.36
C TYR A 316 15.52 -0.28 21.04
N SER A 317 16.38 0.26 21.89
CA SER A 317 17.46 -0.49 22.55
C SER A 317 16.95 -1.63 23.45
N GLU A 318 15.86 -1.40 24.18
CA GLU A 318 15.25 -2.38 25.10
C GLU A 318 14.18 -3.27 24.44
N MET A 319 13.78 -2.97 23.21
CA MET A 319 12.72 -3.70 22.50
C MET A 319 13.25 -5.05 21.97
N PRO A 320 12.57 -6.18 22.16
CA PRO A 320 12.97 -7.44 21.55
C PRO A 320 13.08 -7.31 20.03
N THR A 321 14.06 -7.97 19.40
CA THR A 321 14.33 -7.79 17.95
C THR A 321 13.16 -8.20 17.06
N LYS A 322 12.35 -9.15 17.53
CA LYS A 322 11.10 -9.57 16.87
C LYS A 322 9.98 -8.52 16.89
N GLU A 323 10.15 -7.44 17.64
CA GLU A 323 9.14 -6.38 17.85
C GLU A 323 9.59 -5.04 17.23
N LEU A 324 10.75 -5.01 16.57
CA LEU A 324 11.23 -3.82 15.88
C LEU A 324 10.25 -3.42 14.75
N PRO A 325 10.06 -2.10 14.50
CA PRO A 325 9.25 -1.63 13.40
C PRO A 325 9.67 -2.21 12.04
N LEU A 326 8.70 -2.36 11.14
CA LEU A 326 8.92 -2.95 9.81
C LEU A 326 10.04 -2.28 9.01
N LEU A 327 10.14 -0.94 9.09
CA LEU A 327 11.15 -0.15 8.39
C LEU A 327 12.31 0.29 9.28
N TYR A 328 12.51 -0.36 10.44
CA TYR A 328 13.60 -0.01 11.37
C TYR A 328 14.96 0.02 10.66
N GLY A 329 15.56 1.20 10.57
CA GLY A 329 16.89 1.42 9.97
C GLY A 329 16.90 1.28 8.45
N VAL A 330 15.75 1.34 7.78
CA VAL A 330 15.64 1.21 6.31
C VAL A 330 15.92 2.57 5.65
N PRO A 331 16.95 2.70 4.78
CA PRO A 331 17.25 3.94 4.07
C PRO A 331 16.21 4.20 2.97
N PHE A 332 15.63 5.40 2.94
CA PHE A 332 14.71 5.80 1.88
C PHE A 332 14.99 7.19 1.34
N ALA A 333 14.53 7.44 0.12
CA ALA A 333 14.61 8.75 -0.53
C ALA A 333 13.22 9.28 -0.89
N VAL A 334 13.10 10.59 -1.06
CA VAL A 334 11.83 11.23 -1.44
C VAL A 334 12.06 12.16 -2.62
N LYS A 335 11.11 12.21 -3.55
CA LYS A 335 11.14 13.19 -4.64
C LYS A 335 11.06 14.63 -4.13
N ASP A 336 11.79 15.54 -4.75
CA ASP A 336 11.91 16.92 -4.28
C ASP A 336 10.63 17.78 -4.37
N ASN A 337 9.53 17.24 -4.90
CA ASN A 337 8.20 17.86 -4.83
C ASN A 337 7.36 17.39 -3.64
N ILE A 338 7.94 16.66 -2.68
CA ILE A 338 7.27 16.23 -1.45
C ILE A 338 7.97 16.90 -0.27
N ASP A 339 7.16 17.43 0.65
CA ASP A 339 7.59 18.20 1.80
C ASP A 339 8.18 17.32 2.89
N VAL A 340 9.36 17.74 3.36
CA VAL A 340 10.02 17.25 4.55
C VAL A 340 10.34 18.47 5.40
N ALA A 341 9.85 18.50 6.64
CA ALA A 341 10.05 19.64 7.53
C ALA A 341 11.51 20.07 7.55
N HIS A 342 11.73 21.38 7.40
CA HIS A 342 13.05 22.03 7.44
C HIS A 342 13.99 21.72 6.27
N LEU A 343 13.64 20.83 5.33
CA LEU A 343 14.39 20.63 4.09
C LEU A 343 13.74 21.41 2.95
N PRO A 344 14.51 22.10 2.08
CA PRO A 344 13.90 22.86 1.00
C PRO A 344 13.14 21.98 0.00
N THR A 345 11.94 22.40 -0.38
CA THR A 345 11.17 21.85 -1.50
C THR A 345 11.31 22.78 -2.69
N THR A 346 11.94 22.29 -3.77
CA THR A 346 12.14 23.10 -4.99
C THR A 346 11.29 22.61 -6.16
N ALA A 347 10.87 21.35 -6.16
CA ALA A 347 10.25 20.70 -7.33
C ALA A 347 11.10 20.87 -8.61
N ALA A 348 12.43 20.81 -8.46
CA ALA A 348 13.43 21.13 -9.47
C ALA A 348 13.25 22.53 -10.11
N CYS A 349 12.76 23.51 -9.35
CA CYS A 349 12.57 24.90 -9.76
C CYS A 349 13.05 25.85 -8.65
N GLN A 350 14.18 26.55 -8.88
CA GLN A 350 14.79 27.41 -7.89
C GLN A 350 13.86 28.57 -7.49
N GLU A 351 13.07 29.07 -8.42
CA GLU A 351 12.09 30.14 -8.22
C GLU A 351 10.88 29.69 -7.39
N TYR A 352 10.57 28.39 -7.39
CA TYR A 352 9.46 27.81 -6.61
C TYR A 352 9.89 27.39 -5.20
N LYS A 353 11.18 27.50 -4.87
CA LYS A 353 11.76 26.99 -3.62
C LYS A 353 11.09 27.59 -2.38
N TYR A 354 10.70 26.71 -1.46
CA TYR A 354 10.33 27.07 -0.09
C TYR A 354 10.88 26.05 0.90
N VAL A 355 10.77 26.34 2.21
CA VAL A 355 11.11 25.40 3.29
C VAL A 355 9.83 25.15 4.10
N PRO A 356 9.25 23.95 4.08
CA PRO A 356 8.05 23.63 4.85
C PRO A 356 8.38 23.51 6.35
N THR A 357 7.42 23.89 7.18
CA THR A 357 7.51 23.72 8.65
C THR A 357 7.05 22.35 9.11
N GLU A 358 6.28 21.64 8.29
CA GLU A 358 5.74 20.31 8.58
C GLU A 358 6.08 19.35 7.44
N SER A 359 6.32 18.08 7.77
CA SER A 359 6.51 17.03 6.78
C SER A 359 5.17 16.59 6.20
N ALA A 360 5.17 16.19 4.93
CA ALA A 360 4.02 15.52 4.33
C ALA A 360 3.63 14.28 5.18
N PRO A 361 2.33 13.93 5.32
CA PRO A 361 1.90 12.80 6.16
C PRO A 361 2.61 11.49 5.82
N VAL A 362 2.87 11.25 4.53
CA VAL A 362 3.62 10.07 4.05
C VAL A 362 5.03 9.98 4.64
N ILE A 363 5.71 11.10 4.86
CA ILE A 363 7.06 11.13 5.45
C ILE A 363 6.98 10.83 6.94
N SER A 364 6.02 11.44 7.65
CA SER A 364 5.79 11.19 9.07
C SER A 364 5.47 9.71 9.35
N LEU A 365 4.66 9.07 8.50
CA LEU A 365 4.34 7.65 8.60
C LEU A 365 5.57 6.75 8.42
N LEU A 366 6.43 7.03 7.43
CA LEU A 366 7.64 6.24 7.19
C LEU A 366 8.68 6.40 8.31
N ILE A 367 8.89 7.61 8.81
CA ILE A 367 9.80 7.86 9.95
C ILE A 367 9.26 7.18 11.21
N ALA A 368 7.94 7.24 11.46
CA ALA A 368 7.32 6.53 12.58
C ALA A 368 7.45 5.01 12.47
N ALA A 369 7.47 4.47 11.25
CA ALA A 369 7.75 3.06 10.96
C ALA A 369 9.25 2.70 11.03
N GLY A 370 10.12 3.64 11.38
CA GLY A 370 11.56 3.44 11.63
C GLY A 370 12.48 3.69 10.44
N ALA A 371 11.97 4.20 9.32
CA ALA A 371 12.76 4.48 8.13
C ALA A 371 13.66 5.72 8.33
N ILE A 372 14.83 5.73 7.68
CA ILE A 372 15.79 6.83 7.73
C ILE A 372 15.84 7.54 6.38
N LEU A 373 15.50 8.82 6.37
CA LEU A 373 15.51 9.64 5.16
C LEU A 373 16.95 9.99 4.76
N ILE A 374 17.33 9.69 3.52
CA ILE A 374 18.64 10.02 2.94
C ILE A 374 18.64 11.41 2.30
N GLY A 375 17.59 11.75 1.55
CA GLY A 375 17.55 13.05 0.86
C GLY A 375 16.41 13.19 -0.14
N LYS A 376 16.39 14.36 -0.78
CA LYS A 376 15.43 14.80 -1.79
C LYS A 376 16.01 14.58 -3.18
N THR A 377 15.36 13.74 -3.98
CA THR A 377 15.85 13.30 -5.29
C THR A 377 15.48 14.27 -6.40
N ASN A 378 16.31 14.29 -7.44
CA ASN A 378 16.10 15.09 -8.64
C ASN A 378 14.89 14.60 -9.45
N MET A 379 14.34 15.49 -10.28
CA MET A 379 13.11 15.27 -11.03
C MET A 379 13.01 16.17 -12.26
N ASP A 380 12.16 15.79 -13.24
CA ASP A 380 11.74 16.76 -14.26
C ASP A 380 11.03 17.93 -13.57
N GLN A 381 11.40 19.16 -13.91
CA GLN A 381 10.93 20.40 -13.28
C GLN A 381 9.40 20.46 -13.21
N LEU A 382 8.89 20.79 -12.02
CA LEU A 382 7.45 20.89 -11.69
C LEU A 382 6.69 19.59 -12.05
N ALA A 383 7.37 18.45 -11.92
CA ALA A 383 6.89 17.11 -12.26
C ALA A 383 6.34 16.98 -13.71
N THR A 384 6.83 17.82 -14.63
CA THR A 384 6.30 17.91 -15.99
C THR A 384 7.22 17.25 -17.01
N GLY A 385 7.19 15.92 -17.04
CA GLY A 385 7.94 15.12 -18.00
C GLY A 385 7.97 13.64 -17.68
N LEU A 386 8.41 12.84 -18.65
CA LEU A 386 8.65 11.41 -18.56
C LEU A 386 10.11 11.05 -18.89
N SER A 387 11.01 12.04 -18.94
CA SER A 387 12.38 11.88 -19.44
C SER A 387 13.46 11.83 -18.36
N GLY A 388 13.35 12.69 -17.34
CA GLY A 388 14.45 12.97 -16.40
C GLY A 388 15.48 13.99 -16.92
N CYS A 389 15.29 14.55 -18.12
CA CYS A 389 16.20 15.51 -18.76
C CYS A 389 15.81 16.98 -18.53
N ARG A 390 14.69 17.26 -17.85
CA ARG A 390 14.11 18.60 -17.75
C ARG A 390 14.37 19.25 -16.39
N SER A 391 15.58 19.11 -15.87
CA SER A 391 15.97 19.63 -14.56
C SER A 391 17.11 20.65 -14.68
N PRO A 392 16.99 21.85 -14.10
CA PRO A 392 18.13 22.78 -13.99
C PRO A 392 19.22 22.27 -13.04
N PHE A 393 18.93 21.23 -12.23
CA PHE A 393 19.90 20.54 -11.37
C PHE A 393 20.70 19.46 -12.13
N GLY A 394 20.57 19.42 -13.45
CA GLY A 394 21.28 18.51 -14.33
C GLY A 394 20.49 17.26 -14.68
N THR A 395 20.79 16.72 -15.87
CA THR A 395 20.24 15.46 -16.38
C THR A 395 20.95 14.27 -15.73
N LEU A 396 20.19 13.27 -15.31
CA LEU A 396 20.71 11.97 -14.86
C LEU A 396 20.38 10.86 -15.85
N ARG A 397 21.19 9.79 -15.82
CA ARG A 397 21.16 8.70 -16.79
C ARG A 397 20.53 7.44 -16.18
N SER A 398 19.98 6.59 -17.04
CA SER A 398 19.60 5.23 -16.63
C SER A 398 20.83 4.47 -16.13
N VAL A 399 20.65 3.61 -15.13
CA VAL A 399 21.72 2.76 -14.59
C VAL A 399 22.17 1.66 -15.57
N HIS A 400 21.39 1.41 -16.63
CA HIS A 400 21.59 0.30 -17.57
C HIS A 400 21.89 0.75 -19.02
N GLY A 401 22.17 2.03 -19.29
CA GLY A 401 22.33 2.52 -20.67
C GLY A 401 23.37 3.61 -20.87
N SER A 402 24.28 3.40 -21.82
CA SER A 402 25.35 4.31 -22.28
C SER A 402 24.83 5.67 -22.78
N GLY A 403 24.45 6.56 -21.85
CA GLY A 403 23.88 7.87 -22.18
C GLY A 403 22.36 7.86 -22.44
N ARG A 404 21.64 6.85 -21.95
CA ARG A 404 20.18 6.80 -22.04
C ARG A 404 19.49 7.56 -20.92
N ILE A 405 18.30 8.06 -21.22
CA ILE A 405 17.50 8.80 -20.24
C ILE A 405 17.17 7.92 -19.03
N SER A 406 17.08 8.51 -17.85
CA SER A 406 16.62 7.80 -16.65
C SER A 406 15.12 7.50 -16.66
N GLY A 407 14.35 8.22 -17.48
CA GLY A 407 12.90 8.33 -17.30
C GLY A 407 12.55 9.36 -16.22
N GLY A 408 11.34 9.90 -16.31
CA GLY A 408 10.85 10.95 -15.41
C GLY A 408 9.36 10.83 -15.13
N SER A 409 8.77 11.77 -14.39
CA SER A 409 9.44 12.90 -13.74
C SER A 409 10.16 12.52 -12.45
N SER A 410 9.91 11.33 -11.88
CA SER A 410 10.58 10.87 -10.65
C SER A 410 11.95 10.24 -10.95
N SER A 411 12.79 10.96 -11.68
CA SER A 411 14.05 10.45 -12.23
C SER A 411 15.03 10.00 -11.15
N GLY A 412 15.35 10.89 -10.20
CA GLY A 412 16.29 10.59 -9.12
C GLY A 412 15.76 9.50 -8.18
N SER A 413 14.44 9.47 -7.92
CA SER A 413 13.80 8.39 -7.14
C SER A 413 14.01 7.01 -7.77
N GLY A 414 13.79 6.90 -9.09
CA GLY A 414 14.02 5.67 -9.83
C GLY A 414 15.49 5.24 -9.84
N VAL A 415 16.41 6.18 -10.11
CA VAL A 415 17.85 5.87 -10.13
C VAL A 415 18.41 5.55 -8.75
N ALA A 416 17.98 6.23 -7.69
CA ALA A 416 18.47 5.97 -6.33
C ALA A 416 18.16 4.54 -5.87
N VAL A 417 16.97 4.03 -6.20
CA VAL A 417 16.60 2.63 -5.92
C VAL A 417 17.39 1.68 -6.82
N ALA A 418 17.41 1.91 -8.13
CA ALA A 418 18.07 1.02 -9.09
C ALA A 418 19.59 0.90 -8.87
N ALA A 419 20.24 1.98 -8.47
CA ALA A 419 21.65 2.00 -8.09
C ALA A 419 21.92 1.49 -6.66
N LYS A 420 20.89 1.01 -5.93
CA LYS A 420 20.97 0.48 -4.57
C LYS A 420 21.57 1.48 -3.57
N LEU A 421 21.22 2.75 -3.74
CA LEU A 421 21.56 3.83 -2.80
C LEU A 421 20.55 3.93 -1.66
N VAL A 422 19.33 3.43 -1.90
CA VAL A 422 18.24 3.33 -0.92
C VAL A 422 17.45 2.05 -1.15
N SER A 423 16.73 1.59 -0.13
CA SER A 423 15.85 0.41 -0.21
C SER A 423 14.61 0.68 -1.05
N PHE A 424 14.01 1.85 -0.85
CA PHE A 424 12.85 2.32 -1.59
C PHE A 424 12.89 3.85 -1.71
N SER A 425 12.06 4.39 -2.59
CA SER A 425 11.87 5.84 -2.67
C SER A 425 10.43 6.21 -3.00
N LEU A 426 10.03 7.41 -2.57
CA LEU A 426 8.77 8.00 -2.98
C LEU A 426 8.96 8.86 -4.22
N GLY A 427 7.99 8.77 -5.12
CA GLY A 427 7.82 9.63 -6.27
C GLY A 427 6.41 10.19 -6.37
N THR A 428 6.11 10.76 -7.53
CA THR A 428 4.72 11.09 -7.90
C THR A 428 4.43 10.56 -9.29
N ASP A 429 3.16 10.26 -9.55
CA ASP A 429 2.67 9.80 -10.86
C ASP A 429 1.36 10.52 -11.19
N THR A 430 1.42 11.38 -12.20
CA THR A 430 0.25 11.97 -12.86
C THR A 430 -0.06 11.25 -14.17
N ALA A 431 0.99 10.98 -14.94
CA ALA A 431 0.90 10.51 -16.32
C ALA A 431 1.82 9.31 -16.61
N GLY A 432 2.47 8.73 -15.59
CA GLY A 432 3.50 7.70 -15.76
C GLY A 432 4.77 7.93 -14.96
N SER A 433 4.85 9.03 -14.21
CA SER A 433 6.08 9.44 -13.53
C SER A 433 6.54 8.52 -12.38
N GLY A 434 5.70 7.58 -11.94
CA GLY A 434 6.05 6.50 -11.02
C GLY A 434 6.38 5.17 -11.71
N ARG A 435 6.14 5.07 -13.02
CA ARG A 435 6.23 3.82 -13.80
C ARG A 435 7.33 3.87 -14.86
N VAL A 436 7.44 4.98 -15.59
CA VAL A 436 8.46 5.16 -16.64
C VAL A 436 9.90 5.07 -16.09
N PRO A 437 10.27 5.78 -15.00
CA PRO A 437 11.60 5.64 -14.43
C PRO A 437 11.87 4.21 -13.93
N ALA A 438 10.84 3.51 -13.44
CA ALA A 438 10.99 2.14 -12.96
C ALA A 438 11.36 1.18 -14.11
N ALA A 439 10.57 1.22 -15.19
CA ALA A 439 10.81 0.41 -16.38
C ALA A 439 12.19 0.67 -17.00
N LEU A 440 12.61 1.93 -17.10
CA LEU A 440 13.87 2.33 -17.72
C LEU A 440 15.11 2.06 -16.84
N ASN A 441 14.92 1.68 -15.58
CA ASN A 441 15.99 1.32 -14.66
C ASN A 441 15.85 -0.10 -14.09
N GLY A 442 14.95 -0.93 -14.64
CA GLY A 442 14.83 -2.33 -14.25
C GLY A 442 14.43 -2.54 -12.79
N ILE A 443 13.58 -1.67 -12.24
CA ILE A 443 13.03 -1.80 -10.88
C ILE A 443 11.50 -1.75 -10.88
N VAL A 444 10.88 -1.92 -9.71
CA VAL A 444 9.44 -1.82 -9.52
C VAL A 444 9.01 -0.36 -9.33
N GLY A 445 7.91 0.01 -9.98
CA GLY A 445 7.23 1.30 -9.83
C GLY A 445 5.74 1.11 -9.59
N PHE A 446 5.30 1.30 -8.36
CA PHE A 446 3.91 1.13 -7.96
C PHE A 446 3.16 2.47 -7.90
N LYS A 447 2.03 2.52 -8.61
CA LYS A 447 1.07 3.63 -8.63
C LYS A 447 -0.25 3.18 -7.98
N PRO A 448 -0.46 3.48 -6.69
CA PRO A 448 -1.68 3.14 -5.97
C PRO A 448 -2.92 3.79 -6.57
N THR A 449 -4.10 3.36 -6.16
CA THR A 449 -5.37 4.03 -6.42
C THR A 449 -5.28 5.48 -5.95
N LYS A 450 -5.67 6.42 -6.82
CA LYS A 450 -5.60 7.84 -6.50
C LYS A 450 -6.47 8.16 -5.28
N GLY A 451 -5.93 8.97 -4.37
CA GLY A 451 -6.61 9.39 -3.14
C GLY A 451 -6.52 8.40 -1.97
N THR A 452 -5.86 7.25 -2.12
CA THR A 452 -5.69 6.30 -1.00
C THR A 452 -4.38 6.51 -0.23
N ILE A 453 -3.42 7.23 -0.85
CA ILE A 453 -2.28 7.83 -0.16
C ILE A 453 -2.48 9.35 -0.19
N SER A 454 -2.33 10.01 0.95
CA SER A 454 -2.42 11.48 1.06
C SER A 454 -1.42 12.18 0.14
N ALA A 455 -1.88 13.20 -0.57
CA ALA A 455 -1.06 14.10 -1.38
C ALA A 455 -0.78 15.44 -0.66
N ARG A 456 -1.15 15.59 0.62
CA ARG A 456 -0.85 16.79 1.40
C ARG A 456 0.66 16.94 1.58
N GLY A 457 1.17 18.16 1.37
CA GLY A 457 2.61 18.42 1.34
C GLY A 457 3.30 17.98 0.04
N VAL A 458 2.56 17.61 -1.01
CA VAL A 458 3.10 17.42 -2.36
C VAL A 458 2.83 18.69 -3.17
N VAL A 459 3.86 19.23 -3.84
CA VAL A 459 3.69 20.27 -4.86
C VAL A 459 2.98 19.63 -6.07
N PRO A 460 1.71 20.00 -6.33
CA PRO A 460 0.89 19.29 -7.31
C PRO A 460 1.26 19.67 -8.75
N ALA A 461 1.31 18.67 -9.62
CA ALA A 461 1.34 18.84 -11.07
C ALA A 461 -0.08 18.93 -11.61
N CYS A 462 -0.94 17.96 -11.32
CA CYS A 462 -2.37 18.00 -11.61
C CYS A 462 -3.08 17.47 -10.38
N ARG A 463 -3.49 18.37 -9.47
CA ARG A 463 -3.96 17.99 -8.14
C ARG A 463 -5.07 16.94 -8.15
N SER A 464 -5.97 16.95 -9.14
CA SER A 464 -7.05 15.96 -9.21
C SER A 464 -6.62 14.61 -9.76
N LEU A 465 -5.41 14.49 -10.29
CA LEU A 465 -4.86 13.29 -10.93
C LEU A 465 -3.63 12.73 -10.20
N ASP A 466 -2.93 13.54 -9.43
CA ASP A 466 -1.68 13.17 -8.80
C ASP A 466 -1.84 12.03 -7.79
N THR A 467 -0.81 11.20 -7.71
CA THR A 467 -0.70 10.13 -6.72
C THR A 467 0.77 10.01 -6.31
N VAL A 468 1.03 9.87 -5.01
CA VAL A 468 2.35 9.47 -4.52
C VAL A 468 2.63 8.05 -5.00
N SER A 469 3.78 7.83 -5.63
CA SER A 469 4.20 6.52 -6.14
C SER A 469 5.36 5.96 -5.32
N ILE A 470 5.54 4.64 -5.39
CA ILE A 470 6.56 3.92 -4.63
C ILE A 470 7.49 3.21 -5.62
N PHE A 471 8.80 3.43 -5.49
CA PHE A 471 9.82 2.67 -6.18
C PHE A 471 10.50 1.71 -5.21
N ALA A 472 10.69 0.46 -5.63
CA ALA A 472 11.37 -0.56 -4.84
C ALA A 472 12.06 -1.58 -5.76
N GLN A 473 12.88 -2.46 -5.17
CA GLN A 473 13.51 -3.56 -5.91
C GLN A 473 12.53 -4.68 -6.25
N THR A 474 11.52 -4.89 -5.41
CA THR A 474 10.53 -5.96 -5.55
C THR A 474 9.11 -5.45 -5.32
N ALA A 475 8.11 -6.15 -5.87
CA ALA A 475 6.70 -5.85 -5.64
C ALA A 475 6.33 -6.07 -4.16
N GLN A 476 7.02 -6.96 -3.47
CA GLN A 476 6.83 -7.17 -2.04
C GLN A 476 7.30 -5.98 -1.20
N ASP A 477 8.47 -5.42 -1.48
CA ASP A 477 8.94 -4.21 -0.77
C ASP A 477 8.01 -3.01 -1.04
N ALA A 478 7.56 -2.85 -2.29
CA ALA A 478 6.58 -1.83 -2.65
C ALA A 478 5.25 -1.99 -1.89
N ARG A 479 4.80 -3.25 -1.69
CA ARG A 479 3.59 -3.60 -0.93
C ARG A 479 3.72 -3.22 0.55
N GLU A 480 4.84 -3.54 1.18
CA GLU A 480 5.07 -3.20 2.60
C GLU A 480 5.12 -1.70 2.85
N VAL A 481 5.76 -0.94 1.95
CA VAL A 481 5.75 0.53 2.01
C VAL A 481 4.34 1.07 1.78
N TRP A 482 3.59 0.51 0.82
CA TRP A 482 2.22 0.94 0.55
C TRP A 482 1.31 0.75 1.77
N HIS A 483 1.41 -0.35 2.51
CA HIS A 483 0.57 -0.60 3.70
C HIS A 483 0.71 0.47 4.78
N ILE A 484 1.93 0.95 4.97
CA ILE A 484 2.20 2.04 5.92
C ILE A 484 1.53 3.34 5.44
N LEU A 485 1.49 3.56 4.13
CA LEU A 485 1.04 4.82 3.52
C LEU A 485 -0.46 4.85 3.16
N ASP A 486 -1.12 3.69 3.06
CA ASP A 486 -2.53 3.54 2.65
C ASP A 486 -3.49 3.93 3.79
N GLN A 487 -3.41 5.19 4.21
CA GLN A 487 -4.15 5.76 5.32
C GLN A 487 -5.03 6.92 4.82
N PRO A 488 -6.30 7.00 5.27
CA PRO A 488 -7.15 8.15 4.97
C PRO A 488 -6.58 9.43 5.61
N ASP A 489 -6.79 10.57 4.95
CA ASP A 489 -6.40 11.88 5.47
C ASP A 489 -7.56 12.86 5.32
N ASP A 490 -8.28 13.12 6.41
CA ASP A 490 -9.42 14.03 6.46
C ASP A 490 -9.09 15.47 6.05
N ASN A 491 -7.80 15.84 6.03
CA ASN A 491 -7.35 17.17 5.62
C ASN A 491 -6.89 17.25 4.16
N ASP A 492 -6.92 16.14 3.42
CA ASP A 492 -6.70 16.12 1.98
C ASP A 492 -8.05 15.98 1.26
N ALA A 493 -8.45 17.03 0.54
CA ALA A 493 -9.71 17.08 -0.20
C ALA A 493 -9.87 16.01 -1.29
N PHE A 494 -8.77 15.38 -1.73
CA PHE A 494 -8.79 14.27 -2.69
C PHE A 494 -8.58 12.90 -2.03
N SER A 495 -8.41 12.84 -0.70
CA SER A 495 -8.39 11.58 0.02
C SER A 495 -9.74 10.88 -0.13
N LYS A 496 -9.70 9.57 -0.38
CA LYS A 496 -10.89 8.73 -0.49
C LYS A 496 -11.09 8.00 0.82
N ASP A 497 -12.34 8.02 1.29
CA ASP A 497 -12.77 7.09 2.31
C ASP A 497 -12.65 5.65 1.76
N PRO A 498 -11.91 4.75 2.44
CA PRO A 498 -11.80 3.34 2.06
C PRO A 498 -13.14 2.65 1.78
N ASN A 499 -14.22 3.06 2.45
CA ASN A 499 -15.57 2.53 2.26
C ASN A 499 -16.23 2.94 0.93
N THR A 500 -15.68 3.93 0.23
CA THR A 500 -16.16 4.36 -1.09
C THR A 500 -15.53 3.58 -2.24
N LEU A 501 -14.51 2.77 -1.94
CA LEU A 501 -13.89 1.90 -2.93
C LEU A 501 -14.76 0.66 -3.17
N PRO A 502 -14.72 0.08 -4.38
CA PRO A 502 -15.45 -1.15 -4.67
C PRO A 502 -15.04 -2.26 -3.71
N LEU A 503 -16.04 -2.99 -3.19
CA LEU A 503 -15.80 -4.19 -2.41
C LEU A 503 -15.21 -5.29 -3.29
N LEU A 504 -14.00 -5.75 -2.96
CA LEU A 504 -13.35 -6.87 -3.64
C LEU A 504 -13.47 -8.10 -2.76
N LEU A 505 -14.09 -9.15 -3.30
CA LEU A 505 -14.19 -10.40 -2.55
C LEU A 505 -12.81 -11.06 -2.46
N SER A 506 -12.43 -11.46 -1.25
CA SER A 506 -11.30 -12.35 -1.03
C SER A 506 -11.55 -13.68 -1.73
N ASP A 507 -10.48 -14.30 -2.21
CA ASP A 507 -10.50 -15.67 -2.72
C ASP A 507 -9.46 -16.49 -1.96
N TYR A 508 -9.95 -17.45 -1.16
CA TYR A 508 -9.10 -18.35 -0.39
C TYR A 508 -8.19 -19.19 -1.27
N ARG A 509 -8.59 -19.46 -2.52
CA ARG A 509 -7.77 -20.17 -3.52
C ARG A 509 -6.58 -19.34 -4.01
N GLY A 510 -6.58 -18.04 -3.74
CA GLY A 510 -5.53 -17.10 -4.16
C GLY A 510 -5.67 -16.63 -5.60
N VAL A 511 -4.69 -15.87 -6.05
CA VAL A 511 -4.69 -15.32 -7.42
C VAL A 511 -4.23 -16.32 -8.48
N SER A 512 -3.45 -17.34 -8.10
CA SER A 512 -2.86 -18.27 -9.07
C SER A 512 -3.93 -19.05 -9.83
N GLY A 513 -3.98 -18.87 -11.16
CA GLY A 513 -5.00 -19.50 -12.00
C GLY A 513 -6.43 -18.98 -11.77
N ASN A 514 -6.60 -17.84 -11.07
CA ASN A 514 -7.90 -17.26 -10.68
C ASN A 514 -8.07 -15.79 -11.13
N PHE A 515 -7.25 -15.33 -12.08
CA PHE A 515 -7.42 -14.01 -12.69
C PHE A 515 -7.46 -14.07 -14.21
N THR A 516 -8.14 -13.10 -14.83
CA THR A 516 -8.15 -12.89 -16.29
C THR A 516 -7.38 -11.62 -16.65
N PHE A 517 -6.79 -11.61 -17.84
CA PHE A 517 -6.09 -10.42 -18.33
C PHE A 517 -6.37 -10.14 -19.80
N CYS A 518 -6.22 -8.89 -20.18
CA CYS A 518 -6.31 -8.43 -21.56
C CYS A 518 -5.06 -7.66 -22.00
N THR A 519 -4.88 -7.53 -23.31
CA THR A 519 -3.83 -6.71 -23.93
C THR A 519 -4.44 -5.60 -24.80
N PRO A 520 -3.70 -4.52 -25.10
CA PRO A 520 -4.11 -3.51 -26.07
C PRO A 520 -4.31 -4.10 -27.47
N PRO A 521 -5.11 -3.44 -28.34
CA PRO A 521 -5.19 -3.77 -29.76
C PRO A 521 -3.83 -3.58 -30.45
N GLU A 522 -3.63 -4.28 -31.57
CA GLU A 522 -2.41 -4.18 -32.39
C GLU A 522 -2.14 -2.74 -32.86
N SER A 523 -3.20 -1.97 -33.12
CA SER A 523 -3.14 -0.55 -33.45
C SER A 523 -2.40 0.29 -32.41
N ALA A 524 -2.60 0.02 -31.12
CA ALA A 524 -1.95 0.71 -30.01
C ALA A 524 -0.49 0.28 -29.83
N LEU A 525 -0.14 -0.93 -30.28
CA LEU A 525 1.22 -1.48 -30.19
C LEU A 525 2.12 -1.07 -31.38
N LYS A 526 1.59 -0.41 -32.41
CA LYS A 526 2.34 -0.01 -33.62
C LYS A 526 3.57 0.86 -33.35
N SER A 527 3.53 1.66 -32.28
CA SER A 527 4.61 2.57 -31.88
C SER A 527 5.69 1.91 -31.01
N VAL A 528 5.49 0.66 -30.60
CA VAL A 528 6.45 -0.10 -29.79
C VAL A 528 7.59 -0.58 -30.68
N LEU A 529 8.84 -0.31 -30.28
CA LEU A 529 10.00 -0.76 -31.04
C LEU A 529 10.07 -2.31 -31.10
N PRO A 530 10.60 -2.90 -32.18
CA PRO A 530 10.58 -4.36 -32.38
C PRO A 530 11.20 -5.18 -31.24
N GLU A 531 12.24 -4.67 -30.60
CA GLU A 531 12.87 -5.33 -29.43
C GLU A 531 11.97 -5.31 -28.18
N TYR A 532 11.31 -4.18 -27.90
CA TYR A 532 10.32 -4.08 -26.82
C TYR A 532 9.10 -4.94 -27.11
N ARG A 533 8.68 -5.02 -28.38
CA ARG A 533 7.56 -5.86 -28.79
C ARG A 533 7.84 -7.34 -28.53
N ARG A 534 9.04 -7.82 -28.86
CA ARG A 534 9.45 -9.20 -28.56
C ARG A 534 9.44 -9.50 -27.07
N CYS A 535 9.97 -8.60 -26.24
CA CYS A 535 9.89 -8.75 -24.78
C CYS A 535 8.44 -8.82 -24.29
N PHE A 536 7.55 -7.99 -24.85
CA PHE A 536 6.12 -8.01 -24.54
C PHE A 536 5.47 -9.34 -24.93
N ASP A 537 5.74 -9.87 -26.12
CA ASP A 537 5.18 -11.16 -26.56
C ASP A 537 5.63 -12.32 -25.63
N VAL A 538 6.89 -12.29 -25.16
CA VAL A 538 7.40 -13.23 -24.14
C VAL A 538 6.69 -13.04 -22.80
N ALA A 539 6.42 -11.79 -22.40
CA ALA A 539 5.67 -11.47 -21.19
C ALA A 539 4.24 -12.02 -21.23
N ILE A 540 3.54 -11.87 -22.36
CA ILE A 540 2.20 -12.42 -22.54
C ILE A 540 2.22 -13.95 -22.41
N THR A 541 3.21 -14.63 -22.99
CA THR A 541 3.36 -16.09 -22.83
C THR A 541 3.55 -16.48 -21.35
N ALA A 542 4.31 -15.71 -20.58
CA ALA A 542 4.46 -15.94 -19.15
C ALA A 542 3.16 -15.68 -18.37
N MET A 543 2.43 -14.62 -18.70
CA MET A 543 1.12 -14.30 -18.13
C MET A 543 0.10 -15.42 -18.36
N GLU A 544 0.04 -15.98 -19.57
CA GLU A 544 -0.82 -17.12 -19.91
C GLU A 544 -0.55 -18.36 -19.04
N SER A 545 0.69 -18.52 -18.56
CA SER A 545 1.06 -19.66 -17.70
C SER A 545 0.60 -19.54 -16.25
N ILE A 546 0.15 -18.36 -15.83
CA ILE A 546 -0.26 -18.06 -14.45
C ILE A 546 -1.72 -17.56 -14.32
N SER A 547 -2.37 -17.22 -15.43
CA SER A 547 -3.76 -16.77 -15.48
C SER A 547 -4.76 -17.93 -15.54
N ALA A 548 -6.04 -17.64 -15.25
CA ALA A 548 -7.13 -18.61 -15.33
C ALA A 548 -7.48 -19.04 -16.76
N LYS A 549 -7.29 -18.12 -17.70
CA LYS A 549 -7.62 -18.26 -19.12
C LYS A 549 -6.54 -17.61 -19.97
N LYS A 550 -6.47 -17.99 -21.24
CA LYS A 550 -5.66 -17.29 -22.24
C LYS A 550 -6.06 -15.82 -22.29
N GLY A 551 -5.07 -14.92 -22.35
CA GLY A 551 -5.33 -13.49 -22.47
C GLY A 551 -6.09 -13.14 -23.75
N THR A 552 -6.94 -12.14 -23.68
CA THR A 552 -7.69 -11.62 -24.84
C THR A 552 -7.17 -10.27 -25.27
N CYS A 553 -7.05 -10.07 -26.58
CA CYS A 553 -6.71 -8.77 -27.15
C CYS A 553 -7.98 -7.91 -27.24
N LEU A 554 -7.94 -6.69 -26.71
CA LEU A 554 -9.07 -5.76 -26.82
C LEU A 554 -9.20 -5.26 -28.26
N SER A 555 -10.43 -4.98 -28.70
CA SER A 555 -10.67 -4.24 -29.94
C SER A 555 -10.37 -2.75 -29.76
N ASP A 556 -10.17 -2.03 -30.86
CA ASP A 556 -10.05 -0.56 -30.85
C ASP A 556 -11.23 0.11 -30.14
N GLU A 557 -12.45 -0.38 -30.39
CA GLU A 557 -13.69 0.15 -29.80
C GLU A 557 -13.73 -0.03 -28.27
N THR A 558 -13.29 -1.20 -27.78
CA THR A 558 -13.22 -1.49 -26.35
C THR A 558 -12.06 -0.75 -25.69
N TYR A 559 -10.98 -0.48 -26.42
CA TYR A 559 -9.82 0.26 -25.92
C TYR A 559 -10.01 1.79 -25.93
N GLU A 560 -11.04 2.29 -26.60
CA GLU A 560 -11.30 3.72 -26.77
C GLU A 560 -11.34 4.56 -25.47
N PRO A 561 -11.84 4.08 -24.31
CA PRO A 561 -11.77 4.85 -23.06
C PRO A 561 -10.33 5.22 -22.66
N PHE A 562 -9.35 4.34 -22.92
CA PHE A 562 -7.94 4.58 -22.61
C PHE A 562 -7.31 5.60 -23.57
N ASN A 563 -7.66 5.54 -24.86
CA ASN A 563 -7.27 6.55 -25.85
C ASN A 563 -7.86 7.92 -25.48
N MET A 564 -9.17 7.97 -25.23
CA MET A 564 -9.87 9.20 -24.84
C MET A 564 -9.25 9.84 -23.60
N ALA A 565 -8.90 9.06 -22.59
CA ALA A 565 -8.23 9.55 -21.38
C ALA A 565 -6.84 10.15 -21.68
N THR A 566 -6.08 9.52 -22.56
CA THR A 566 -4.77 10.04 -23.02
C THR A 566 -4.93 11.38 -23.74
N GLU A 567 -5.94 11.49 -24.61
CA GLU A 567 -6.27 12.72 -25.33
C GLU A 567 -6.74 13.83 -24.37
N LEU A 568 -7.61 13.52 -23.41
CA LEU A 568 -8.08 14.47 -22.40
C LEU A 568 -6.93 15.10 -21.60
N LEU A 569 -5.88 14.32 -21.31
CA LEU A 569 -4.75 14.77 -20.49
C LEU A 569 -3.92 15.87 -21.16
N TYR A 570 -3.60 15.74 -22.46
CA TYR A 570 -2.68 16.65 -23.15
C TYR A 570 -3.29 17.42 -24.33
N LYS A 571 -4.33 16.92 -25.00
CA LYS A 571 -5.06 17.63 -26.05
C LYS A 571 -6.34 18.28 -25.52
N GLY A 572 -6.90 17.76 -24.43
CA GLY A 572 -8.00 18.36 -23.68
C GLY A 572 -7.56 19.45 -22.70
N THR A 573 -8.46 19.78 -21.78
CA THR A 573 -8.29 20.85 -20.78
C THR A 573 -7.63 20.40 -19.49
N LEU A 574 -7.43 19.10 -19.24
CA LEU A 574 -6.79 18.64 -18.00
C LEU A 574 -5.34 19.16 -17.84
N VAL A 575 -4.64 19.45 -18.94
CA VAL A 575 -3.32 20.10 -18.90
C VAL A 575 -3.36 21.47 -18.23
N GLN A 576 -4.49 22.19 -18.27
CA GLN A 576 -4.69 23.48 -17.62
C GLN A 576 -4.64 23.35 -16.09
N GLU A 577 -4.90 22.16 -15.55
CA GLU A 577 -4.78 21.90 -14.13
C GLU A 577 -3.34 22.07 -13.64
N ARG A 578 -2.32 21.96 -14.52
CA ARG A 578 -0.94 22.33 -14.18
C ARG A 578 -0.79 23.80 -13.86
N ILE A 579 -1.43 24.67 -14.63
CA ILE A 579 -1.42 26.10 -14.37
C ILE A 579 -2.12 26.40 -13.05
N ALA A 580 -3.29 25.79 -12.83
CA ALA A 580 -4.03 25.96 -11.58
C ALA A 580 -3.26 25.44 -10.35
N SER A 581 -2.55 24.31 -10.49
CA SER A 581 -1.81 23.65 -9.41
C SER A 581 -0.53 24.39 -9.03
N ILE A 582 0.24 24.84 -10.04
CA ILE A 582 1.51 25.54 -9.83
C ILE A 582 1.26 27.02 -9.49
N GLY A 583 0.22 27.62 -10.07
CA GLY A 583 -0.14 29.02 -9.90
C GLY A 583 0.07 29.82 -11.18
N TYR A 584 -1.01 30.47 -11.65
CA TYR A 584 -1.00 31.29 -12.85
C TYR A 584 -0.01 32.46 -12.73
N GLU A 585 -0.02 33.15 -11.59
CA GLU A 585 0.83 34.30 -11.31
C GLU A 585 2.31 33.89 -11.30
N PHE A 586 2.63 32.77 -10.64
CA PHE A 586 3.98 32.23 -10.59
C PHE A 586 4.52 31.94 -11.99
N LEU A 587 3.76 31.19 -12.79
CA LEU A 587 4.15 30.82 -14.15
C LEU A 587 4.28 32.07 -15.04
N SER A 588 3.34 33.01 -14.95
CA SER A 588 3.37 34.25 -15.72
C SER A 588 4.61 35.11 -15.43
N GLN A 589 5.05 35.16 -14.18
CA GLN A 589 6.20 35.96 -13.75
C GLN A 589 7.54 35.27 -13.99
N ASN A 590 7.58 33.93 -13.99
CA ASN A 590 8.83 33.17 -14.03
C ASN A 590 9.00 32.30 -15.29
N MET A 591 8.10 32.40 -16.28
CA MET A 591 8.12 31.62 -17.53
C MET A 591 9.50 31.53 -18.19
N GLU A 592 10.22 32.67 -18.24
CA GLU A 592 11.54 32.79 -18.87
C GLU A 592 12.67 32.09 -18.10
N LYS A 593 12.45 31.77 -16.82
CA LYS A 593 13.42 31.08 -15.95
C LYS A 593 13.19 29.56 -15.89
N LEU A 594 12.06 29.09 -16.45
CA LEU A 594 11.78 27.65 -16.52
C LEU A 594 12.72 26.96 -17.51
N HIS A 595 12.92 25.66 -17.31
CA HIS A 595 13.65 24.81 -18.24
C HIS A 595 13.08 24.98 -19.67
N PRO A 596 13.91 25.07 -20.74
CA PRO A 596 13.44 25.43 -22.08
C PRO A 596 12.23 24.63 -22.58
N THR A 597 12.24 23.31 -22.43
CA THR A 597 11.10 22.46 -22.81
C THR A 597 9.84 22.74 -21.98
N ILE A 598 10.00 23.05 -20.69
CA ILE A 598 8.90 23.33 -19.76
C ILE A 598 8.30 24.69 -20.09
N LYS A 599 9.15 25.69 -20.37
CA LYS A 599 8.77 26.99 -20.90
C LYS A 599 7.93 26.84 -22.18
N THR A 600 8.42 26.13 -23.19
CA THR A 600 7.69 25.90 -24.45
C THR A 600 6.32 25.26 -24.17
N LEU A 601 6.29 24.21 -23.34
CA LEU A 601 5.03 23.54 -23.00
C LEU A 601 4.03 24.49 -22.32
N PHE A 602 4.44 25.27 -21.32
CA PHE A 602 3.52 26.18 -20.63
C PHE A 602 3.10 27.37 -21.50
N GLN A 603 3.99 27.88 -22.36
CA GLN A 603 3.63 28.88 -23.37
C GLN A 603 2.55 28.35 -24.32
N ASP A 604 2.70 27.12 -24.80
CA ASP A 604 1.69 26.47 -25.65
C ASP A 604 0.36 26.34 -24.91
N VAL A 605 0.37 25.90 -23.64
CA VAL A 605 -0.85 25.73 -22.83
C VAL A 605 -1.54 27.08 -22.55
N PHE A 606 -0.78 28.14 -22.26
CA PHE A 606 -1.29 29.51 -22.10
C PHE A 606 -1.99 29.99 -23.37
N ASN A 607 -1.39 29.71 -24.53
CA ASN A 607 -1.90 30.18 -25.82
C ASN A 607 -3.18 29.47 -26.29
N ARG A 608 -3.57 28.34 -25.67
CA ARG A 608 -4.78 27.60 -26.06
C ARG A 608 -6.08 28.37 -25.83
N ASN A 609 -6.10 29.34 -24.89
CA ASN A 609 -7.27 30.18 -24.59
C ASN A 609 -8.58 29.37 -24.46
N GLU A 610 -8.53 28.27 -23.71
CA GLU A 610 -9.65 27.34 -23.59
C GLU A 610 -10.81 27.97 -22.77
N PRO A 611 -12.06 27.98 -23.29
CA PRO A 611 -13.17 28.55 -22.56
C PRO A 611 -13.60 27.65 -21.39
N ALA A 612 -14.03 28.25 -20.28
CA ALA A 612 -14.39 27.52 -19.05
C ALA A 612 -15.42 26.40 -19.27
N TRP A 613 -16.40 26.58 -20.18
CA TRP A 613 -17.39 25.53 -20.48
C TRP A 613 -16.76 24.26 -21.06
N LYS A 614 -15.58 24.33 -21.71
CA LYS A 614 -14.88 23.16 -22.24
C LYS A 614 -14.28 22.32 -21.12
N VAL A 615 -13.85 22.93 -20.01
CA VAL A 615 -13.39 22.20 -18.82
C VAL A 615 -14.50 21.28 -18.31
N PHE A 616 -15.72 21.81 -18.14
CA PHE A 616 -16.87 21.01 -17.70
C PHE A 616 -17.27 19.94 -18.73
N LYS A 617 -17.11 20.23 -20.03
CA LYS A 617 -17.32 19.24 -21.09
C LYS A 617 -16.32 18.08 -21.00
N ASP A 618 -15.05 18.39 -20.83
CA ASP A 618 -13.97 17.40 -20.72
C ASP A 618 -14.10 16.58 -19.42
N GLN A 619 -14.54 17.19 -18.31
CA GLN A 619 -14.87 16.48 -17.07
C GLN A 619 -16.03 15.48 -17.27
N ALA A 620 -17.07 15.86 -18.03
CA ALA A 620 -18.15 14.95 -18.39
C ALA A 620 -17.65 13.78 -19.27
N LEU A 621 -16.75 14.05 -20.22
CA LEU A 621 -16.11 13.02 -21.04
C LEU A 621 -15.24 12.08 -20.18
N GLN A 622 -14.42 12.62 -19.29
CA GLN A 622 -13.62 11.85 -18.34
C GLN A 622 -14.49 10.94 -17.47
N THR A 623 -15.61 11.45 -16.95
CA THR A 623 -16.56 10.67 -16.16
C THR A 623 -17.13 9.50 -16.97
N GLY A 624 -17.54 9.76 -18.22
CA GLY A 624 -18.04 8.73 -19.13
C GLY A 624 -16.98 7.66 -19.46
N ALA A 625 -15.74 8.07 -19.73
CA ALA A 625 -14.63 7.15 -20.00
C ALA A 625 -14.27 6.31 -18.76
N THR A 626 -14.23 6.93 -17.57
CA THR A 626 -14.02 6.25 -16.28
C THR A 626 -15.08 5.19 -16.06
N ARG A 627 -16.36 5.51 -16.28
CA ARG A 627 -17.45 4.53 -16.13
C ARG A 627 -17.35 3.37 -17.12
N LYS A 628 -16.84 3.61 -18.34
CA LYS A 628 -16.57 2.52 -19.30
C LYS A 628 -15.43 1.63 -18.82
N ALA A 629 -14.33 2.21 -18.34
CA ALA A 629 -13.21 1.45 -17.77
C ALA A 629 -13.67 0.62 -16.55
N GLU A 630 -14.49 1.16 -15.66
CA GLU A 630 -15.07 0.42 -14.53
C GLU A 630 -15.85 -0.84 -14.95
N ARG A 631 -16.58 -0.77 -16.07
CA ARG A 631 -17.29 -1.94 -16.62
C ARG A 631 -16.33 -2.99 -17.14
N LEU A 632 -15.25 -2.58 -17.79
CA LEU A 632 -14.21 -3.48 -18.27
C LEU A 632 -13.48 -4.19 -17.12
N PHE A 633 -13.30 -3.52 -15.99
CA PHE A 633 -12.73 -4.12 -14.78
C PHE A 633 -13.76 -4.80 -13.86
N GLY A 634 -15.03 -4.91 -14.28
CA GLY A 634 -16.09 -5.60 -13.51
C GLY A 634 -16.33 -5.03 -12.11
N MET A 635 -16.23 -3.71 -11.95
CA MET A 635 -16.14 -3.06 -10.64
C MET A 635 -17.50 -2.88 -9.96
N GLY A 636 -17.59 -3.24 -8.67
CA GLY A 636 -18.82 -3.11 -7.87
C GLY A 636 -19.96 -4.00 -8.37
N HIS A 637 -21.16 -3.45 -8.53
CA HIS A 637 -22.33 -4.18 -9.08
C HIS A 637 -22.21 -4.53 -10.57
N LEU A 638 -21.08 -4.21 -11.22
CA LEU A 638 -20.86 -4.43 -12.65
C LEU A 638 -20.12 -5.74 -12.95
N ARG A 639 -19.92 -6.63 -11.97
CA ARG A 639 -19.13 -7.86 -12.14
C ARG A 639 -19.78 -8.90 -13.07
N ASP A 640 -21.09 -8.79 -13.32
CA ASP A 640 -21.84 -9.68 -14.23
C ASP A 640 -21.67 -9.36 -15.73
N VAL A 641 -20.71 -8.50 -16.10
CA VAL A 641 -20.37 -8.26 -17.51
C VAL A 641 -19.48 -9.41 -18.01
N SER A 642 -19.96 -10.15 -19.01
CA SER A 642 -19.29 -11.34 -19.57
C SER A 642 -17.86 -11.10 -20.04
N ASP A 643 -17.53 -9.85 -20.38
CA ASP A 643 -16.27 -9.44 -20.99
C ASP A 643 -15.34 -8.70 -20.01
N ALA A 644 -15.67 -8.69 -18.72
CA ALA A 644 -14.82 -8.08 -17.70
C ALA A 644 -13.50 -8.84 -17.49
N PHE A 645 -12.44 -8.11 -17.18
CA PHE A 645 -11.12 -8.65 -16.89
C PHE A 645 -10.51 -8.03 -15.63
N ASP A 646 -9.59 -8.76 -14.98
CA ASP A 646 -8.96 -8.26 -13.76
C ASP A 646 -7.80 -7.29 -14.05
N VAL A 647 -7.04 -7.54 -15.12
CA VAL A 647 -5.82 -6.80 -15.43
C VAL A 647 -5.71 -6.47 -16.91
N LEU A 648 -5.40 -5.21 -17.23
CA LEU A 648 -4.89 -4.80 -18.53
C LEU A 648 -3.35 -4.84 -18.48
N VAL A 649 -2.74 -5.61 -19.36
CA VAL A 649 -1.29 -5.82 -19.43
C VAL A 649 -0.72 -5.06 -20.61
N VAL A 650 0.22 -4.15 -20.37
CA VAL A 650 0.81 -3.27 -21.40
C VAL A 650 2.33 -3.19 -21.24
N PRO A 651 3.10 -2.91 -22.31
CA PRO A 651 4.46 -2.41 -22.14
C PRO A 651 4.41 -1.12 -21.32
N THR A 652 5.30 -0.96 -20.34
CA THR A 652 5.34 0.31 -19.58
C THR A 652 5.76 1.47 -20.49
N VAL A 653 6.72 1.20 -21.38
CA VAL A 653 7.19 2.10 -22.44
C VAL A 653 7.45 1.29 -23.71
N GLY A 654 7.36 1.95 -24.87
CA GLY A 654 7.65 1.33 -26.16
C GLY A 654 9.08 1.52 -26.68
N CYS A 655 9.88 2.35 -26.00
CA CYS A 655 11.24 2.71 -26.40
C CYS A 655 12.05 3.22 -25.19
N HIS A 656 13.38 3.33 -25.35
CA HIS A 656 14.29 3.91 -24.35
C HIS A 656 15.30 4.84 -25.03
N PRO A 657 14.94 6.10 -25.31
CA PRO A 657 15.80 7.01 -26.08
C PRO A 657 17.10 7.37 -25.33
N THR A 658 18.11 7.75 -26.10
CA THR A 658 19.31 8.43 -25.60
C THR A 658 18.95 9.84 -25.13
N ILE A 659 19.81 10.45 -24.31
CA ILE A 659 19.65 11.85 -23.92
C ILE A 659 19.70 12.76 -25.15
N GLU A 660 20.60 12.50 -26.09
CA GLU A 660 20.73 13.27 -27.33
C GLU A 660 19.46 13.20 -28.19
N GLU A 661 18.89 12.01 -28.37
CA GLU A 661 17.60 11.85 -29.07
C GLU A 661 16.48 12.61 -28.35
N MET A 662 16.42 12.52 -27.01
CA MET A 662 15.43 13.23 -26.20
C MET A 662 15.58 14.74 -26.28
N GLU A 663 16.79 15.28 -26.33
CA GLU A 663 17.04 16.72 -26.47
C GLU A 663 16.68 17.22 -27.88
N ALA A 664 16.84 16.39 -28.91
CA ALA A 664 16.47 16.72 -30.28
C ALA A 664 14.94 16.80 -30.47
N GLU A 665 14.18 15.88 -29.87
CA GLU A 665 12.72 15.78 -30.03
C GLU A 665 11.96 15.68 -28.68
N PRO A 666 12.10 16.68 -27.78
CA PRO A 666 11.76 16.54 -26.37
C PRO A 666 10.27 16.40 -26.08
N LEU A 667 9.40 16.94 -26.93
CA LEU A 667 7.94 16.82 -26.76
C LEU A 667 7.39 15.54 -27.39
N VAL A 668 7.89 15.19 -28.58
CA VAL A 668 7.44 14.01 -29.34
C VAL A 668 7.82 12.71 -28.62
N LEU A 669 9.09 12.55 -28.27
CA LEU A 669 9.56 11.35 -27.58
C LEU A 669 8.95 11.22 -26.18
N ASN A 670 8.74 12.34 -25.48
CA ASN A 670 8.03 12.31 -24.19
C ASN A 670 6.58 11.84 -24.34
N ALA A 671 5.87 12.25 -25.39
CA ALA A 671 4.52 11.74 -25.65
C ALA A 671 4.53 10.24 -25.96
N GLN A 672 5.52 9.76 -26.72
CA GLN A 672 5.68 8.33 -27.02
C GLN A 672 5.94 7.49 -25.76
N LEU A 673 6.77 7.95 -24.83
CA LEU A 673 6.98 7.29 -23.52
C LEU A 673 5.67 7.18 -22.72
N GLY A 674 4.73 8.09 -22.95
CA GLY A 674 3.45 8.18 -22.28
C GLY A 674 2.33 7.28 -22.81
N THR A 675 2.55 6.62 -23.95
CA THR A 675 1.51 5.88 -24.72
C THR A 675 0.66 4.96 -23.85
N PHE A 676 1.29 4.24 -22.91
CA PHE A 676 0.61 3.24 -22.07
C PHE A 676 0.43 3.67 -20.61
N THR A 677 0.74 4.92 -20.28
CA THR A 677 0.77 5.41 -18.89
C THR A 677 -0.16 6.59 -18.62
N HIS A 678 -0.42 7.44 -19.62
CA HIS A 678 -1.21 8.68 -19.49
C HIS A 678 -2.63 8.47 -18.94
N PHE A 679 -3.30 7.38 -19.32
CA PHE A 679 -4.72 7.20 -19.02
C PHE A 679 -5.03 6.79 -17.57
N ALA A 680 -4.06 6.24 -16.83
CA ALA A 680 -4.34 5.54 -15.57
C ALA A 680 -5.00 6.45 -14.52
N ASN A 681 -4.43 7.64 -14.24
CA ASN A 681 -5.01 8.56 -13.25
C ASN A 681 -6.26 9.28 -13.74
N VAL A 682 -6.34 9.51 -15.05
CA VAL A 682 -7.51 10.13 -15.70
C VAL A 682 -8.74 9.22 -15.54
N LEU A 683 -8.55 7.91 -15.56
CA LEU A 683 -9.60 6.89 -15.42
C LEU A 683 -9.72 6.29 -14.02
N ASP A 684 -9.04 6.87 -13.02
CA ASP A 684 -9.05 6.37 -11.64
C ASP A 684 -8.63 4.90 -11.51
N LEU A 685 -7.55 4.53 -12.20
CA LEU A 685 -6.96 3.18 -12.18
C LEU A 685 -5.76 3.12 -11.22
N CYS A 686 -5.41 1.90 -10.78
CA CYS A 686 -4.14 1.59 -10.12
C CYS A 686 -3.23 0.84 -11.10
N ALA A 687 -1.92 0.91 -10.90
CA ALA A 687 -0.97 0.26 -11.80
C ALA A 687 0.36 -0.07 -11.12
N ILE A 688 1.05 -1.11 -11.60
CA ILE A 688 2.41 -1.44 -11.20
C ILE A 688 3.24 -1.74 -12.45
N SER A 689 4.42 -1.12 -12.54
CA SER A 689 5.46 -1.50 -13.51
C SER A 689 6.42 -2.45 -12.82
N VAL A 690 6.62 -3.64 -13.38
CA VAL A 690 7.61 -4.61 -12.92
C VAL A 690 8.68 -4.86 -14.00
N PRO A 691 9.93 -5.12 -13.63
CA PRO A 691 10.94 -5.58 -14.58
C PRO A 691 10.49 -6.89 -15.23
N PHE A 692 10.61 -6.98 -16.55
CA PHE A 692 10.32 -8.20 -17.30
C PHE A 692 11.40 -8.52 -18.35
N GLY A 693 12.64 -8.66 -17.88
CA GLY A 693 13.77 -9.10 -18.68
C GLY A 693 14.43 -7.96 -19.45
N TRP A 694 15.16 -8.33 -20.49
CA TRP A 694 16.04 -7.43 -21.23
C TRP A 694 15.79 -7.53 -22.72
N THR A 695 15.92 -6.42 -23.43
CA THR A 695 15.95 -6.40 -24.89
C THR A 695 17.25 -7.04 -25.39
N ASP A 696 17.29 -7.42 -26.67
CA ASP A 696 18.53 -7.91 -27.31
C ASP A 696 19.71 -6.92 -27.20
N GLY A 697 19.40 -5.61 -27.09
CA GLY A 697 20.37 -4.54 -26.88
C GLY A 697 20.81 -4.35 -25.43
N GLY A 698 20.38 -5.23 -24.51
CA GLY A 698 20.75 -5.16 -23.08
C GLY A 698 20.01 -4.09 -22.28
N LEU A 699 18.88 -3.58 -22.77
CA LEU A 699 18.08 -2.56 -22.07
C LEU A 699 16.96 -3.21 -21.25
N PRO A 700 16.59 -2.64 -20.10
CA PRO A 700 15.53 -3.20 -19.28
C PRO A 700 14.17 -3.04 -20.00
N PHE A 701 13.36 -4.10 -19.94
CA PHE A 701 11.97 -4.06 -20.35
C PHE A 701 11.07 -4.04 -19.11
N GLY A 702 10.12 -3.10 -19.04
CA GLY A 702 9.15 -3.03 -17.95
C GLY A 702 7.75 -3.40 -18.40
N LEU A 703 7.10 -4.33 -17.69
CA LEU A 703 5.71 -4.73 -17.91
C LEU A 703 4.80 -3.99 -16.93
N SER A 704 3.79 -3.27 -17.44
CA SER A 704 2.79 -2.63 -16.59
C SER A 704 1.54 -3.49 -16.48
N LEU A 705 1.13 -3.77 -15.24
CA LEU A 705 -0.18 -4.33 -14.90
C LEU A 705 -1.08 -3.19 -14.43
N ILE A 706 -2.26 -3.07 -15.04
CA ILE A 706 -3.22 -2.00 -14.75
C ILE A 706 -4.53 -2.62 -14.29
N GLY A 707 -5.07 -2.12 -13.18
CA GLY A 707 -6.29 -2.58 -12.55
C GLY A 707 -7.23 -1.42 -12.23
N GLY A 708 -8.50 -1.74 -11.97
CA GLY A 708 -9.47 -0.76 -11.48
C GLY A 708 -9.08 -0.16 -10.12
N ARG A 709 -9.61 1.01 -9.76
CA ARG A 709 -9.52 1.54 -8.38
C ARG A 709 -9.84 0.48 -7.32
N GLY A 710 -9.04 0.45 -6.26
CA GLY A 710 -9.15 -0.49 -5.15
C GLY A 710 -8.53 -1.86 -5.40
N MET A 711 -8.10 -2.18 -6.63
CA MET A 711 -7.48 -3.48 -6.98
C MET A 711 -5.98 -3.54 -6.66
N ASP A 712 -5.46 -2.57 -5.90
CA ASP A 712 -4.06 -2.41 -5.51
C ASP A 712 -3.40 -3.72 -5.03
N GLY A 713 -3.97 -4.34 -3.99
CA GLY A 713 -3.45 -5.57 -3.40
C GLY A 713 -3.44 -6.75 -4.38
N ARG A 714 -4.48 -6.86 -5.21
CA ARG A 714 -4.61 -7.90 -6.25
C ARG A 714 -3.58 -7.71 -7.36
N LEU A 715 -3.30 -6.48 -7.77
CA LEU A 715 -2.22 -6.18 -8.73
C LEU A 715 -0.85 -6.56 -8.16
N LEU A 716 -0.60 -6.23 -6.89
CA LEU A 716 0.65 -6.60 -6.22
C LEU A 716 0.81 -8.12 -6.09
N ASP A 717 -0.28 -8.85 -5.83
CA ASP A 717 -0.26 -10.33 -5.82
C ASP A 717 0.13 -10.90 -7.19
N ILE A 718 -0.45 -10.36 -8.27
CA ILE A 718 -0.13 -10.80 -9.64
C ILE A 718 1.31 -10.41 -10.02
N ALA A 719 1.77 -9.22 -9.64
CA ALA A 719 3.14 -8.77 -9.86
C ALA A 719 4.16 -9.72 -9.20
N ARG A 720 3.94 -10.13 -7.95
CA ARG A 720 4.80 -11.10 -7.24
C ARG A 720 4.86 -12.45 -7.95
N MET A 721 3.75 -12.91 -8.55
CA MET A 721 3.74 -14.15 -9.34
C MET A 721 4.62 -14.04 -10.59
N ILE A 722 4.65 -12.87 -11.22
CA ILE A 722 5.48 -12.59 -12.39
C ILE A 722 6.95 -12.60 -11.99
N GLU A 723 7.33 -11.87 -10.93
CA GLU A 723 8.69 -11.86 -10.39
C GLU A 723 9.19 -13.29 -10.09
N ALA A 724 8.38 -14.09 -9.38
CA ALA A 724 8.71 -15.48 -9.05
C ALA A 724 8.84 -16.41 -10.28
N LYS A 725 8.29 -16.03 -11.43
CA LYS A 725 8.50 -16.74 -12.70
C LYS A 725 9.79 -16.35 -13.39
N MET A 726 10.26 -15.13 -13.17
CA MET A 726 11.50 -14.62 -13.72
C MET A 726 12.73 -15.14 -12.99
N ASP A 727 12.69 -15.21 -11.66
CA ASP A 727 13.81 -15.74 -10.85
C ASP A 727 14.15 -17.22 -11.13
N LYS A 728 13.28 -17.92 -11.87
CA LYS A 728 13.45 -19.32 -12.27
C LYS A 728 14.11 -19.51 -13.63
N LYS A 729 14.43 -18.44 -14.34
CA LYS A 729 15.13 -18.43 -15.64
C LYS A 729 16.47 -17.76 -15.47
#